data_AF-A0A5C1HTB1-F1
#
_entry.id   AF-A0A5C1HTB1-F1
#
_cell.length_a   1.000
_cell.length_b   1.000
_cell.length_c   1.000
_cell.angle_alpha   90.00
_cell.angle_beta   90.00
_cell.angle_gamma   90.00
#
_symmetry.space_group_name_H-M   'P 1'
#
loop_
_entity.id
_entity.type
_entity.pdbx_description
1 polymer ?
#
loop_
_entity_poly.entity_id
_entity_poly.type
_entity_poly.pdbx_seq_one_letter_code
_entity_poly.pdbx_strand_id
1 'polypeptide(L)'
;MEIKSKNEIKDLDNIISKQNALAGEKRPDIIDQVIVKYDSKLGKAETLQEKRPSWSNLFGLFKSNSNADYYLIDTDAKVSFKLQYEVSTPEYGLLVFNIAFTISAIPNAETKLVETLARRKTPTTILQEKLSVWIEGLIASQVTNVFQRFDSFAATLKSTLIQQGSAIGLKFDLKVSGAEEDQPLPGSFSTDWLDVPVQPKDYNDLMKLQINVTMAPDPAAPATLVKLGYKKKDTFNSLLKQWLQAFVRESYSYNDLNANLHSRFRNSLMAYWNEQFSKQNLGWTAVELVLKSLEVLPAEFKFEKMEIEVDLRNVRVPLRNTVILNLENAEKFKNRRITDLERWIREKLQQIAQNMLSHVSYAELVSNINVYGDSIKSDLNAVAREIGYKVEYLLTAELVDHARLNFNFQFDKNEQAYQTSLNENVRLNVLISGKISSLNHPTWKSTLTPDTDFAKEMKKVLIPEVRKELLNTQADDFYTRFTDKVGPALEARIRAKLVSEFNVDPEVDILPQMEESDIIDLINQLQTGLQEVPVDCFNGAANYKVTFSVTAVDPLKWSLFANRNYSDAEQVKAAVGERIRIHTENLIRLHVKDVALLSDARMYELVSRFAADTDQTVRDKLGLIIDIIDVEQLSNKVGETFSRTTLSHIIEKIEQLQEAIRRTDRKIIEAIISDDDENSYEVKLLEKKKEQLTKLLKDENLSAFMLSNNSGGEKFDKMLDNKSNNISSQISATDTAPTDETEDVEKI
;
A
#
# COMPACT_ATOMS: atom_id res chain seq x y z
N MET A 1 62.70 -7.45 53.06
CA MET A 1 62.43 -8.79 53.61
C MET A 1 62.59 -8.70 55.12
N GLU A 2 61.63 -9.21 55.86
CA GLU A 2 61.67 -9.26 57.33
C GLU A 2 61.67 -10.73 57.76
N ILE A 3 62.60 -11.13 58.62
CA ILE A 3 62.66 -12.47 59.21
C ILE A 3 62.50 -12.32 60.71
N LYS A 4 61.53 -13.02 61.30
CA LYS A 4 61.35 -13.08 62.76
C LYS A 4 61.41 -14.54 63.20
N SER A 5 62.24 -14.82 64.20
CA SER A 5 62.21 -16.08 64.92
C SER A 5 61.35 -15.93 66.18
N LYS A 6 60.54 -16.96 66.45
CA LYS A 6 59.75 -17.09 67.69
C LYS A 6 60.18 -18.40 68.38
N ASN A 7 60.22 -18.34 69.71
CA ASN A 7 60.63 -19.39 70.66
C ASN A 7 62.13 -19.39 71.03
N GLU A 8 62.39 -19.71 72.31
CA GLU A 8 63.71 -19.88 72.89
C GLU A 8 64.06 -21.36 73.01
N ILE A 9 65.36 -21.68 72.92
CA ILE A 9 65.85 -23.03 73.20
C ILE A 9 65.71 -23.28 74.71
N LYS A 10 65.05 -24.36 75.09
CA LYS A 10 64.96 -24.79 76.49
C LYS A 10 65.82 -26.03 76.71
N ASP A 11 66.27 -26.21 77.94
CA ASP A 11 66.82 -27.47 78.44
C ASP A 11 68.15 -27.95 77.82
N LEU A 12 68.89 -27.09 77.10
CA LEU A 12 70.23 -27.43 76.61
C LEU A 12 71.22 -27.76 77.74
N ASP A 13 70.98 -27.22 78.94
CA ASP A 13 71.76 -27.51 80.14
C ASP A 13 71.69 -29.00 80.55
N ASN A 14 70.74 -29.78 80.00
CA ASN A 14 70.70 -31.23 80.16
C ASN A 14 71.77 -31.96 79.33
N ILE A 15 72.27 -31.34 78.25
CA ILE A 15 73.35 -31.89 77.41
C ILE A 15 74.70 -31.34 77.85
N ILE A 16 74.79 -30.06 78.18
CA ILE A 16 76.03 -29.39 78.57
C ILE A 16 75.77 -28.49 79.78
N SER A 17 76.26 -28.87 80.95
CA SER A 17 76.12 -28.07 82.17
C SER A 17 77.47 -27.61 82.69
N LYS A 18 77.60 -26.31 82.92
CA LYS A 18 78.78 -25.74 83.59
C LYS A 18 78.75 -26.15 85.06
N GLN A 19 79.82 -26.79 85.53
CA GLN A 19 79.95 -27.24 86.92
C GLN A 19 80.59 -26.12 87.74
N ASN A 20 79.86 -25.61 88.74
CA ASN A 20 80.43 -24.71 89.73
C ASN A 20 81.16 -25.54 90.79
N ALA A 21 82.47 -25.35 90.92
CA ALA A 21 83.34 -26.07 91.87
C ALA A 21 82.90 -26.01 93.36
N LEU A 22 81.89 -25.20 93.69
CA LEU A 22 81.41 -24.93 95.06
C LEU A 22 80.03 -25.52 95.37
N ALA A 23 79.27 -26.02 94.39
CA ALA A 23 77.92 -26.54 94.61
C ALA A 23 77.94 -28.09 94.64
N GLY A 24 78.04 -28.67 95.83
CA GLY A 24 78.02 -30.13 96.06
C GLY A 24 76.64 -30.77 95.90
N GLU A 25 75.90 -30.46 94.84
CA GLU A 25 74.62 -31.12 94.57
C GLU A 25 74.86 -32.50 93.95
N LYS A 26 74.39 -33.55 94.65
CA LYS A 26 74.35 -34.93 94.13
C LYS A 26 73.40 -34.99 92.93
N ARG A 27 73.94 -35.01 91.71
CA ARG A 27 73.18 -35.43 90.53
C ARG A 27 73.13 -36.97 90.45
N PRO A 28 72.04 -37.56 89.92
CA PRO A 28 71.92 -38.99 89.75
C PRO A 28 73.04 -39.56 88.86
N ASP A 29 73.50 -40.77 89.16
CA ASP A 29 74.56 -41.47 88.43
C ASP A 29 74.09 -41.82 87.01
N ILE A 30 74.42 -40.97 86.03
CA ILE A 30 74.21 -41.26 84.60
C ILE A 30 75.51 -41.83 84.04
N ILE A 31 75.39 -42.93 83.29
CA ILE A 31 76.49 -43.85 82.94
C ILE A 31 77.44 -43.28 81.88
N ASP A 32 76.99 -42.32 81.06
CA ASP A 32 77.71 -41.84 79.87
C ASP A 32 77.93 -40.31 79.87
N GLN A 33 78.41 -39.80 81.00
CA GLN A 33 78.82 -38.40 81.13
C GLN A 33 80.34 -38.21 80.96
N VAL A 34 80.73 -37.17 80.21
CA VAL A 34 82.12 -36.78 79.96
C VAL A 34 82.39 -35.44 80.62
N ILE A 35 83.50 -35.34 81.35
CA ILE A 35 83.96 -34.07 81.93
C ILE A 35 84.99 -33.44 81.01
N VAL A 36 84.69 -32.23 80.56
CA VAL A 36 85.56 -31.45 79.71
C VAL A 36 86.01 -30.21 80.47
N LYS A 37 87.32 -30.02 80.54
CA LYS A 37 87.93 -28.82 81.10
C LYS A 37 88.12 -27.80 79.98
N TYR A 38 87.68 -26.58 80.20
CA TYR A 38 87.81 -25.46 79.28
C TYR A 38 88.74 -24.40 79.86
N ASP A 39 89.84 -24.13 79.18
CA ASP A 39 90.71 -23.01 79.50
C ASP A 39 90.20 -21.75 78.79
N SER A 40 89.56 -20.87 79.56
CA SER A 40 88.96 -19.64 79.03
C SER A 40 89.97 -18.65 78.44
N LYS A 41 91.27 -18.75 78.77
CA LYS A 41 92.33 -17.90 78.21
C LYS A 41 92.85 -18.43 76.89
N LEU A 42 93.02 -19.76 76.80
CA LEU A 42 93.52 -20.42 75.59
C LEU A 42 92.40 -20.71 74.58
N GLY A 43 91.14 -20.69 75.02
CA GLY A 43 89.99 -21.06 74.20
C GLY A 43 90.00 -22.54 73.79
N LYS A 44 90.70 -23.38 74.55
CA LYS A 44 90.89 -24.81 74.28
C LYS A 44 90.22 -25.66 75.34
N ALA A 45 89.64 -26.77 74.90
CA ALA A 45 89.06 -27.77 75.78
C ALA A 45 89.87 -29.07 75.76
N GLU A 46 89.94 -29.72 76.91
CA GLU A 46 90.58 -31.01 77.09
C GLU A 46 89.61 -31.95 77.81
N THR A 47 89.35 -33.12 77.23
CA THR A 47 88.59 -34.18 77.90
C THR A 47 89.45 -34.73 79.03
N LEU A 48 88.98 -34.59 80.27
CA LEU A 48 89.81 -35.01 81.41
C LEU A 48 89.76 -36.52 81.62
N GLN A 49 88.62 -37.18 81.35
CA GLN A 49 88.44 -38.62 81.56
C GLN A 49 87.33 -39.20 80.68
N GLU A 50 87.58 -40.35 80.03
CA GLU A 50 86.66 -40.99 79.09
C GLU A 50 85.62 -41.93 79.71
N LYS A 51 85.76 -42.35 80.98
CA LYS A 51 84.71 -43.11 81.74
C LYS A 51 85.07 -43.29 83.22
N ARG A 52 84.17 -42.84 84.10
CA ARG A 52 84.11 -42.95 85.59
C ARG A 52 85.36 -42.56 86.42
N PRO A 53 85.37 -41.37 87.01
CA PRO A 53 85.89 -41.14 88.36
C PRO A 53 84.81 -41.31 89.42
N SER A 54 85.18 -41.77 90.63
CA SER A 54 84.35 -41.47 91.80
C SER A 54 84.42 -39.97 92.06
N TRP A 55 83.27 -39.32 92.31
CA TRP A 55 83.17 -37.88 92.59
C TRP A 55 84.16 -37.41 93.67
N SER A 56 84.56 -38.28 94.60
CA SER A 56 85.57 -38.03 95.63
C SER A 56 86.96 -37.67 95.09
N ASN A 57 87.37 -38.17 93.91
CA ASN A 57 88.68 -37.89 93.32
C ASN A 57 88.71 -36.58 92.50
N LEU A 58 87.55 -36.12 92.04
CA LEU A 58 87.44 -34.90 91.23
C LEU A 58 87.52 -33.61 92.06
N PHE A 59 87.03 -33.61 93.31
CA PHE A 59 87.09 -32.44 94.19
C PHE A 59 88.51 -31.91 94.45
N GLY A 60 89.54 -32.76 94.32
CA GLY A 60 90.95 -32.35 94.39
C GLY A 60 91.42 -31.59 93.15
N LEU A 61 90.90 -31.92 91.96
CA LEU A 61 91.28 -31.32 90.67
C LEU A 61 90.69 -29.90 90.48
N PHE A 62 89.53 -29.62 91.07
CA PHE A 62 88.86 -28.31 90.92
C PHE A 62 89.50 -27.18 91.76
N LYS A 63 90.38 -27.49 92.73
CA LYS A 63 90.92 -26.49 93.67
C LYS A 63 92.20 -25.77 93.22
N SER A 64 92.87 -26.19 92.13
CA SER A 64 94.23 -25.68 91.81
C SER A 64 94.34 -24.73 90.60
N ASN A 65 93.25 -24.42 89.88
CA ASN A 65 93.38 -23.64 88.64
C ASN A 65 92.25 -22.61 88.46
N SER A 66 92.53 -21.34 88.80
CA SER A 66 91.54 -20.25 88.84
C SER A 66 91.01 -19.77 87.48
N ASN A 67 91.51 -20.31 86.36
CA ASN A 67 91.14 -19.87 84.99
C ASN A 67 90.41 -20.95 84.17
N ALA A 68 90.19 -22.14 84.73
CA ALA A 68 89.56 -23.26 84.03
C ALA A 68 88.09 -23.41 84.46
N ASP A 69 87.20 -23.42 83.48
CA ASP A 69 85.81 -23.82 83.65
C ASP A 69 85.67 -25.32 83.37
N TYR A 70 84.73 -25.99 84.04
CA TYR A 70 84.49 -27.41 83.84
C TYR A 70 83.06 -27.63 83.39
N TYR A 71 82.89 -28.46 82.37
CA TYR A 71 81.60 -28.77 81.78
C TYR A 71 81.35 -30.26 81.86
N LEU A 72 80.13 -30.62 82.25
CA LEU A 72 79.63 -31.98 82.25
C LEU A 72 78.76 -32.14 81.01
N ILE A 73 79.11 -33.11 80.17
CA ILE A 73 78.42 -33.38 78.92
C ILE A 73 77.78 -34.75 79.00
N ASP A 74 76.48 -34.80 78.73
CA ASP A 74 75.74 -36.05 78.64
C ASP A 74 75.54 -36.41 77.17
N THR A 75 76.20 -37.47 76.70
CA THR A 75 76.14 -37.88 75.29
C THR A 75 74.84 -38.60 74.92
N ASP A 76 74.11 -39.11 75.92
CA ASP A 76 72.84 -39.80 75.72
C ASP A 76 71.63 -38.87 75.89
N ALA A 77 71.82 -37.74 76.57
CA ALA A 77 70.79 -36.70 76.69
C ALA A 77 70.36 -36.20 75.31
N LYS A 78 69.04 -36.17 75.12
CA LYS A 78 68.39 -35.60 73.95
C LYS A 78 67.51 -34.44 74.37
N VAL A 79 67.70 -33.30 73.71
CA VAL A 79 66.89 -32.10 73.93
C VAL A 79 66.08 -31.86 72.68
N SER A 80 64.77 -31.70 72.85
CA SER A 80 63.85 -31.43 71.73
C SER A 80 63.22 -30.05 71.89
N PHE A 81 63.25 -29.25 70.84
CA PHE A 81 62.64 -27.91 70.83
C PHE A 81 62.14 -27.55 69.42
N LYS A 82 61.29 -26.52 69.33
CA LYS A 82 60.73 -26.06 68.06
C LYS A 82 61.00 -24.57 67.89
N LEU A 83 61.61 -24.21 66.76
CA LEU A 83 61.74 -22.82 66.33
C LEU A 83 60.70 -22.52 65.28
N GLN A 84 60.03 -21.38 65.39
CA GLN A 84 59.10 -20.88 64.38
C GLN A 84 59.74 -19.68 63.68
N TYR A 85 59.72 -19.69 62.35
CA TYR A 85 60.23 -18.60 61.53
C TYR A 85 59.11 -17.98 60.73
N GLU A 86 59.05 -16.66 60.75
CA GLU A 86 58.16 -15.81 59.98
C GLU A 86 58.98 -15.07 58.95
N VAL A 87 58.76 -15.34 57.67
CA VAL A 87 59.46 -14.72 56.54
C VAL A 87 58.47 -13.88 55.76
N SER A 88 58.66 -12.57 55.76
CA SER A 88 57.81 -11.62 55.04
C SER A 88 58.55 -10.96 53.90
N THR A 89 57.96 -11.02 52.71
CA THR A 89 58.43 -10.31 51.51
C THR A 89 57.27 -9.52 50.88
N PRO A 90 57.53 -8.36 50.26
CA PRO A 90 56.52 -7.67 49.47
C PRO A 90 55.93 -8.55 48.36
N GLU A 91 56.77 -9.38 47.74
CA GLU A 91 56.40 -10.22 46.60
C GLU A 91 55.51 -11.40 47.02
N TYR A 92 55.94 -12.18 48.02
CA TYR A 92 55.30 -13.45 48.38
C TYR A 92 54.42 -13.37 49.63
N GLY A 93 54.48 -12.28 50.38
CA GLY A 93 53.77 -12.12 51.65
C GLY A 93 54.48 -12.82 52.81
N LEU A 94 53.69 -13.16 53.85
CA LEU A 94 54.17 -13.77 55.09
C LEU A 94 54.04 -15.29 55.05
N LEU A 95 55.18 -15.99 55.03
CA LEU A 95 55.25 -17.43 55.27
C LEU A 95 55.65 -17.71 56.71
N VAL A 96 54.99 -18.67 57.33
CA VAL A 96 55.36 -19.20 58.65
C VAL A 96 55.73 -20.67 58.50
N PHE A 97 56.90 -21.06 59.01
CA PHE A 97 57.31 -22.46 59.06
C PHE A 97 57.98 -22.79 60.38
N ASN A 98 57.94 -24.09 60.71
CA ASN A 98 58.45 -24.62 61.97
C ASN A 98 59.66 -25.53 61.69
N ILE A 99 60.65 -25.46 62.56
CA ILE A 99 61.79 -26.37 62.57
C ILE A 99 61.77 -27.06 63.94
N ALA A 100 61.41 -28.34 63.95
CA ALA A 100 61.53 -29.19 65.12
C ALA A 100 62.94 -29.78 65.17
N PHE A 101 63.66 -29.54 66.26
CA PHE A 101 64.98 -30.06 66.54
C PHE A 101 64.91 -31.15 67.60
N THR A 102 65.72 -32.18 67.43
CA THR A 102 66.17 -33.12 68.45
C THR A 102 67.69 -33.12 68.39
N ILE A 103 68.34 -32.67 69.46
CA ILE A 103 69.79 -32.52 69.51
C ILE A 103 70.40 -33.44 70.56
N SER A 104 71.60 -33.96 70.31
CA SER A 104 72.43 -34.68 71.27
C SER A 104 73.92 -34.35 71.03
N ALA A 105 74.78 -34.56 72.02
CA ALA A 105 76.22 -34.47 71.78
C ALA A 105 76.69 -35.64 70.90
N ILE A 106 77.71 -35.42 70.06
CA ILE A 106 78.36 -36.48 69.30
C ILE A 106 79.44 -37.10 70.18
N PRO A 107 79.42 -38.43 70.43
CA PRO A 107 80.48 -39.09 71.19
C PRO A 107 81.87 -38.83 70.60
N ASN A 108 82.83 -38.50 71.45
CA ASN A 108 84.22 -38.12 71.12
C ASN A 108 84.38 -36.73 70.45
N ALA A 109 83.33 -35.89 70.44
CA ALA A 109 83.38 -34.51 69.96
C ALA A 109 83.07 -33.48 71.07
N GLU A 110 83.18 -33.89 72.32
CA GLU A 110 82.81 -33.12 73.52
C GLU A 110 83.67 -31.87 73.70
N THR A 111 84.97 -31.95 73.39
CA THR A 111 85.89 -30.80 73.42
C THR A 111 85.44 -29.73 72.43
N LYS A 112 85.06 -30.10 71.21
CA LYS A 112 84.56 -29.16 70.18
C LYS A 112 83.26 -28.48 70.62
N LEU A 113 82.38 -29.24 71.27
CA LEU A 113 81.13 -28.74 71.82
C LEU A 113 81.39 -27.64 72.86
N VAL A 114 82.29 -27.91 73.79
CA VAL A 114 82.67 -26.95 74.84
C VAL A 114 83.43 -25.77 74.27
N GLU A 115 84.44 -25.96 73.42
CA GLU A 115 85.17 -24.84 72.79
C GLU A 115 84.25 -23.86 72.07
N THR A 116 83.16 -24.38 71.50
CA THR A 116 82.19 -23.59 70.75
C THR A 116 81.15 -22.92 71.65
N LEU A 117 80.60 -23.64 72.63
CA LEU A 117 79.45 -23.20 73.45
C LEU A 117 79.83 -22.71 74.86
N ALA A 118 81.05 -22.96 75.34
CA ALA A 118 81.57 -22.41 76.58
C ALA A 118 82.18 -21.04 76.32
N ARG A 119 81.38 -19.98 76.42
CA ARG A 119 81.89 -18.59 76.44
C ARG A 119 81.26 -17.83 77.60
N ARG A 120 81.38 -16.49 77.61
CA ARG A 120 80.81 -15.61 78.66
C ARG A 120 79.28 -15.66 78.79
N LYS A 121 78.57 -16.33 77.88
CA LYS A 121 77.11 -16.53 77.87
C LYS A 121 76.79 -18.01 78.15
N THR A 122 75.53 -18.32 78.47
CA THR A 122 75.11 -19.72 78.63
C THR A 122 75.21 -20.47 77.28
N PRO A 123 75.50 -21.78 77.29
CA PRO A 123 75.53 -22.59 76.07
C PRO A 123 74.26 -22.45 75.21
N THR A 124 73.10 -22.34 75.88
CA THR A 124 71.78 -22.16 75.26
C THR A 124 71.73 -20.91 74.40
N THR A 125 72.15 -19.76 74.95
CA THR A 125 72.15 -18.49 74.23
C THR A 125 73.09 -18.53 73.01
N ILE A 126 74.26 -19.14 73.16
CA ILE A 126 75.24 -19.22 72.05
C ILE A 126 74.74 -20.13 70.94
N LEU A 127 74.13 -21.26 71.28
CA LEU A 127 73.51 -22.14 70.28
C LEU A 127 72.36 -21.43 69.55
N GLN A 128 71.53 -20.68 70.27
CA GLN A 128 70.43 -19.91 69.69
C GLN A 128 70.95 -18.83 68.73
N GLU A 129 71.98 -18.09 69.10
CA GLU A 129 72.64 -17.11 68.23
C GLU A 129 73.18 -17.76 66.96
N LYS A 130 73.85 -18.92 67.09
CA LYS A 130 74.38 -19.67 65.94
C LYS A 130 73.28 -20.19 65.02
N LEU A 131 72.25 -20.83 65.57
CA LEU A 131 71.11 -21.32 64.80
C LEU A 131 70.41 -20.17 64.06
N SER A 132 70.20 -19.03 64.73
CA SER A 132 69.59 -17.85 64.10
C SER A 132 70.42 -17.38 62.90
N VAL A 133 71.73 -17.18 63.08
CA VAL A 133 72.64 -16.77 61.98
C VAL A 133 72.63 -17.76 60.82
N TRP A 134 72.67 -19.06 61.09
CA TRP A 134 72.68 -20.09 60.05
C TRP A 134 71.36 -20.16 59.29
N ILE A 135 70.24 -20.14 60.02
CA ILE A 135 68.90 -20.26 59.44
C ILE A 135 68.55 -18.98 58.67
N GLU A 136 68.73 -17.81 59.28
CA GLU A 136 68.43 -16.51 58.64
C GLU A 136 69.34 -16.26 57.43
N GLY A 137 70.62 -16.61 57.50
CA GLY A 137 71.53 -16.53 56.36
C GLY A 137 71.10 -17.42 55.18
N LEU A 138 70.58 -18.62 55.47
CA LEU A 138 70.07 -19.49 54.42
C LEU A 138 68.73 -19.01 53.85
N ILE A 139 67.81 -18.52 54.70
CA ILE A 139 66.55 -17.89 54.25
C ILE A 139 66.86 -16.71 53.33
N ALA A 140 67.80 -15.83 53.71
CA ALA A 140 68.15 -14.65 52.93
C ALA A 140 68.77 -15.00 51.57
N SER A 141 69.61 -16.04 51.51
CA SER A 141 70.24 -16.48 50.26
C SER A 141 69.31 -17.32 49.37
N GLN A 142 68.24 -17.89 49.91
CA GLN A 142 67.33 -18.77 49.19
C GLN A 142 65.85 -18.33 49.28
N VAL A 143 65.59 -17.04 49.44
CA VAL A 143 64.23 -16.51 49.65
C VAL A 143 63.24 -17.01 48.60
N THR A 144 63.63 -17.09 47.33
CA THR A 144 62.78 -17.61 46.26
C THR A 144 62.38 -19.07 46.49
N ASN A 145 63.32 -19.92 46.92
CA ASN A 145 63.05 -21.33 47.21
C ASN A 145 62.16 -21.50 48.44
N VAL A 146 62.24 -20.60 49.42
CA VAL A 146 61.37 -20.62 50.61
C VAL A 146 59.89 -20.59 50.20
N PHE A 147 59.53 -19.81 49.18
CA PHE A 147 58.14 -19.69 48.74
C PHE A 147 57.79 -20.62 47.55
N GLN A 148 58.71 -20.77 46.59
CA GLN A 148 58.45 -21.49 45.35
C GLN A 148 58.88 -22.96 45.36
N ARG A 149 59.78 -23.37 46.27
CA ARG A 149 60.34 -24.73 46.32
C ARG A 149 60.62 -25.13 47.76
N PHE A 150 59.59 -25.02 48.61
CA PHE A 150 59.74 -25.17 50.06
C PHE A 150 60.39 -26.51 50.45
N ASP A 151 60.05 -27.61 49.78
CA ASP A 151 60.67 -28.92 50.04
C ASP A 151 62.17 -28.95 49.72
N SER A 152 62.58 -28.29 48.63
CA SER A 152 63.99 -28.13 48.27
C SER A 152 64.72 -27.27 49.30
N PHE A 153 64.11 -26.17 49.73
CA PHE A 153 64.65 -25.33 50.79
C PHE A 153 64.76 -26.10 52.11
N ALA A 154 63.73 -26.84 52.52
CA ALA A 154 63.71 -27.67 53.70
C ALA A 154 64.83 -28.72 53.68
N ALA A 155 65.06 -29.37 52.54
CA ALA A 155 66.15 -30.32 52.35
C ALA A 155 67.54 -29.65 52.48
N THR A 156 67.74 -28.48 51.86
CA THR A 156 69.01 -27.72 51.97
C THR A 156 69.23 -27.19 53.39
N LEU A 157 68.18 -26.71 54.05
CA LEU A 157 68.23 -26.26 55.44
C LEU A 157 68.62 -27.41 56.35
N LYS A 158 68.01 -28.59 56.16
CA LYS A 158 68.35 -29.80 56.91
C LYS A 158 69.79 -30.22 56.73
N SER A 159 70.28 -30.34 55.50
CA SER A 159 71.67 -30.75 55.25
C SER A 159 72.68 -29.73 55.82
N THR A 160 72.42 -28.44 55.65
CA THR A 160 73.28 -27.36 56.16
C THR A 160 73.34 -27.38 57.68
N LEU A 161 72.19 -27.46 58.36
CA LEU A 161 72.17 -27.48 59.82
C LEU A 161 72.81 -28.74 60.40
N ILE A 162 72.63 -29.92 59.78
CA ILE A 162 73.31 -31.15 60.22
C ILE A 162 74.83 -31.01 60.09
N GLN A 163 75.31 -30.44 58.98
CA GLN A 163 76.74 -30.19 58.77
C GLN A 163 77.30 -29.19 59.79
N GLN A 164 76.61 -28.07 60.02
CA GLN A 164 77.02 -27.04 60.99
C GLN A 164 76.97 -27.56 62.43
N GLY A 165 75.94 -28.34 62.79
CA GLY A 165 75.84 -29.01 64.08
C GLY A 165 77.02 -29.95 64.32
N SER A 166 77.35 -30.78 63.33
CA SER A 166 78.47 -31.73 63.42
C SER A 166 79.81 -31.03 63.60
N ALA A 167 80.00 -29.86 62.94
CA ALA A 167 81.20 -29.05 63.07
C ALA A 167 81.42 -28.53 64.51
N ILE A 168 80.34 -28.39 65.29
CA ILE A 168 80.38 -27.92 66.68
C ILE A 168 80.18 -29.07 67.69
N GLY A 169 80.22 -30.34 67.26
CA GLY A 169 80.07 -31.50 68.14
C GLY A 169 78.64 -31.85 68.54
N LEU A 170 77.62 -31.33 67.85
CA LEU A 170 76.21 -31.68 68.05
C LEU A 170 75.67 -32.53 66.90
N LYS A 171 74.89 -33.54 67.23
CA LYS A 171 74.07 -34.28 66.29
C LYS A 171 72.70 -33.64 66.24
N PHE A 172 72.29 -33.16 65.07
CA PHE A 172 70.94 -32.65 64.85
C PHE A 172 70.12 -33.69 64.10
N ASP A 173 68.97 -34.03 64.65
CA ASP A 173 67.85 -34.57 63.89
C ASP A 173 66.77 -33.49 63.83
N LEU A 174 66.31 -33.17 62.63
CA LEU A 174 65.37 -32.07 62.44
C LEU A 174 64.32 -32.36 61.39
N LYS A 175 63.12 -31.83 61.63
CA LYS A 175 61.98 -31.82 60.74
C LYS A 175 61.59 -30.37 60.47
N VAL A 176 61.67 -29.96 59.21
CA VAL A 176 61.17 -28.66 58.74
C VAL A 176 59.78 -28.91 58.19
N SER A 177 58.78 -28.14 58.64
CA SER A 177 57.42 -28.23 58.14
C SER A 177 56.80 -26.85 58.00
N GLY A 178 56.00 -26.65 56.96
CA GLY A 178 55.20 -25.43 56.83
C GLY A 178 54.22 -25.34 58.01
N ALA A 179 53.94 -24.15 58.54
CA ALA A 179 52.93 -24.02 59.61
C ALA A 179 51.52 -24.47 59.14
N GLU A 180 51.33 -24.55 57.82
CA GLU A 180 50.06 -24.88 57.19
C GLU A 180 50.08 -26.23 56.49
N GLU A 181 51.14 -27.03 56.61
CA GLU A 181 51.32 -28.28 55.85
C GLU A 181 50.16 -29.27 56.07
N ASP A 182 49.63 -29.33 57.30
CA ASP A 182 48.52 -30.22 57.68
C ASP A 182 47.13 -29.71 57.25
N GLN A 183 47.01 -28.49 56.71
CA GLN A 183 45.73 -27.97 56.22
C GLN A 183 45.43 -28.48 54.79
N PRO A 184 44.19 -28.90 54.49
CA PRO A 184 43.81 -29.27 53.13
C PRO A 184 44.00 -28.08 52.18
N LEU A 185 44.35 -28.36 50.93
CA LEU A 185 44.42 -27.32 49.91
C LEU A 185 43.03 -26.70 49.71
N PRO A 186 42.94 -25.36 49.59
CA PRO A 186 41.69 -24.72 49.24
C PRO A 186 41.14 -25.29 47.93
N GLY A 187 39.83 -25.55 47.87
CA GLY A 187 39.15 -25.90 46.63
C GLY A 187 39.07 -24.73 45.66
N SER A 188 38.51 -24.96 44.48
CA SER A 188 38.14 -23.87 43.59
C SER A 188 37.10 -22.96 44.22
N PHE A 189 37.09 -21.70 43.82
CA PHE A 189 36.06 -20.75 44.21
C PHE A 189 35.75 -19.80 43.06
N SER A 190 34.53 -19.27 43.05
CA SER A 190 34.09 -18.29 42.07
C SER A 190 34.03 -16.91 42.70
N THR A 191 34.36 -15.89 41.92
CA THR A 191 34.08 -14.50 42.30
C THR A 191 32.57 -14.25 42.28
N ASP A 192 32.10 -13.21 42.96
CA ASP A 192 30.79 -12.63 42.65
C ASP A 192 30.82 -12.03 41.23
N TRP A 193 29.64 -11.66 40.71
CA TRP A 193 29.57 -10.87 39.48
C TRP A 193 30.23 -9.51 39.70
N LEU A 194 31.28 -9.24 38.91
CA LEU A 194 32.01 -7.99 38.97
C LEU A 194 31.59 -7.12 37.80
N ASP A 195 31.01 -5.96 38.08
CA ASP A 195 30.83 -4.90 37.10
C ASP A 195 32.16 -4.18 36.87
N VAL A 196 32.63 -4.19 35.62
CA VAL A 196 33.90 -3.59 35.21
C VAL A 196 33.67 -2.64 34.04
N PRO A 197 33.84 -1.32 34.26
CA PRO A 197 33.90 -0.39 33.15
C PRO A 197 35.24 -0.57 32.42
N VAL A 198 35.18 -0.88 31.13
CA VAL A 198 36.35 -1.06 30.26
C VAL A 198 36.29 -0.06 29.12
N GLN A 199 37.46 0.38 28.65
CA GLN A 199 37.57 1.30 27.52
C GLN A 199 38.28 0.57 26.37
N PRO A 200 37.56 0.15 25.32
CA PRO A 200 38.16 -0.44 24.11
C PRO A 200 39.07 0.56 23.39
N LYS A 201 40.03 0.04 22.62
CA LYS A 201 41.10 0.82 21.98
C LYS A 201 40.61 1.96 21.07
N ASP A 202 39.50 1.75 20.37
CA ASP A 202 38.90 2.67 19.39
C ASP A 202 37.59 3.29 19.86
N TYR A 203 37.27 3.17 21.16
CA TYR A 203 36.03 3.70 21.72
C TYR A 203 36.31 4.73 22.81
N ASN A 204 35.72 5.91 22.65
CA ASN A 204 35.97 7.04 23.53
C ASN A 204 35.19 6.97 24.85
N ASP A 205 34.29 6.01 25.01
CA ASP A 205 33.46 5.84 26.20
C ASP A 205 33.76 4.52 26.91
N LEU A 206 33.13 4.31 28.06
CA LEU A 206 33.25 3.11 28.87
C LEU A 206 32.14 2.12 28.52
N MET A 207 32.54 0.90 28.13
CA MET A 207 31.64 -0.24 28.02
C MET A 207 31.56 -0.94 29.38
N LYS A 208 30.37 -1.33 29.82
CA LYS A 208 30.19 -2.11 31.06
C LYS A 208 30.17 -3.60 30.76
N LEU A 209 31.19 -4.32 31.25
CA LEU A 209 31.23 -5.77 31.25
C LEU A 209 30.94 -6.31 32.64
N GLN A 210 30.16 -7.38 32.73
CA GLN A 210 30.07 -8.20 33.94
C GLN A 210 30.92 -9.45 33.76
N ILE A 211 31.76 -9.73 34.75
CA ILE A 211 32.60 -10.93 34.75
C ILE A 211 32.30 -11.79 35.97
N ASN A 212 32.32 -13.10 35.77
CA ASN A 212 32.35 -14.10 36.84
C ASN A 212 33.48 -15.06 36.53
N VAL A 213 34.41 -15.22 37.47
CA VAL A 213 35.62 -16.02 37.27
C VAL A 213 35.65 -17.13 38.30
N THR A 214 35.80 -18.37 37.85
CA THR A 214 36.13 -19.49 38.72
C THR A 214 37.64 -19.68 38.69
N MET A 215 38.25 -19.62 39.87
CA MET A 215 39.68 -19.83 40.07
C MET A 215 39.90 -21.17 40.76
N ALA A 216 40.97 -21.85 40.39
CA ALA A 216 41.42 -23.09 41.01
C ALA A 216 42.90 -23.00 41.39
N PRO A 217 43.36 -23.80 42.36
CA PRO A 217 44.78 -24.00 42.59
C PRO A 217 45.49 -24.37 41.29
N ASP A 218 46.60 -23.70 41.00
CA ASP A 218 47.44 -24.09 39.87
C ASP A 218 48.14 -25.43 40.20
N PRO A 219 47.91 -26.51 39.43
CA PRO A 219 48.54 -27.80 39.69
C PRO A 219 50.07 -27.77 39.56
N ALA A 220 50.63 -26.79 38.85
CA ALA A 220 52.07 -26.60 38.76
C ALA A 220 52.64 -25.78 39.92
N ALA A 221 51.79 -25.12 40.71
CA ALA A 221 52.23 -24.31 41.84
C ALA A 221 52.45 -25.14 43.11
N PRO A 222 53.47 -24.82 43.93
CA PRO A 222 53.65 -25.44 45.23
C PRO A 222 52.46 -25.19 46.15
N ALA A 223 52.10 -26.19 46.98
CA ALA A 223 51.00 -26.09 47.94
C ALA A 223 51.10 -24.86 48.85
N THR A 224 52.33 -24.49 49.27
CA THR A 224 52.61 -23.29 50.07
C THR A 224 52.19 -22.01 49.36
N LEU A 225 52.46 -21.91 48.05
CA LEU A 225 52.13 -20.74 47.25
C LEU A 225 50.62 -20.60 47.07
N VAL A 226 49.92 -21.71 46.81
CA VAL A 226 48.45 -21.77 46.71
C VAL A 226 47.80 -21.22 47.98
N LYS A 227 48.27 -21.68 49.16
CA LYS A 227 47.74 -21.28 50.46
C LYS A 227 47.97 -19.80 50.76
N LEU A 228 49.16 -19.29 50.44
CA LEU A 228 49.47 -17.86 50.56
C LEU A 228 48.61 -17.00 49.62
N GLY A 229 48.43 -17.44 48.37
CA GLY A 229 47.53 -16.79 47.42
C GLY A 229 46.08 -16.75 47.92
N TYR A 230 45.61 -17.84 48.54
CA TYR A 230 44.24 -17.92 49.08
C TYR A 230 44.00 -16.90 50.20
N LYS A 231 44.99 -16.61 51.04
CA LYS A 231 44.88 -15.53 52.04
C LYS A 231 44.71 -14.15 51.42
N LYS A 232 45.18 -13.97 50.18
CA LYS A 232 45.02 -12.74 49.40
C LYS A 232 43.78 -12.77 48.49
N LYS A 233 42.89 -13.77 48.60
CA LYS A 233 41.74 -13.93 47.68
C LYS A 233 40.87 -12.68 47.57
N ASP A 234 40.73 -11.91 48.65
CA ASP A 234 39.92 -10.69 48.66
C ASP A 234 40.50 -9.60 47.73
N THR A 235 41.80 -9.68 47.41
CA THR A 235 42.46 -8.78 46.44
C THR A 235 42.25 -9.20 44.99
N PHE A 236 41.84 -10.44 44.72
CA PHE A 236 41.73 -10.97 43.35
C PHE A 236 40.70 -10.22 42.53
N ASN A 237 39.56 -9.85 43.12
CA ASN A 237 38.55 -9.05 42.42
C ASN A 237 39.11 -7.72 41.90
N SER A 238 39.97 -7.06 42.69
CA SER A 238 40.60 -5.80 42.29
C SER A 238 41.66 -6.00 41.20
N LEU A 239 42.47 -7.07 41.31
CA LEU A 239 43.47 -7.41 40.30
C LEU A 239 42.83 -7.79 38.96
N LEU A 240 41.83 -8.66 38.97
CA LEU A 240 41.10 -9.09 37.76
C LEU A 240 40.47 -7.89 37.05
N LYS A 241 39.88 -6.94 37.79
CA LYS A 241 39.35 -5.68 37.24
C LYS A 241 40.45 -4.85 36.55
N GLN A 242 41.55 -4.61 37.24
CA GLN A 242 42.67 -3.83 36.72
C GLN A 242 43.26 -4.47 35.45
N TRP A 243 43.48 -5.78 35.48
CA TRP A 243 44.02 -6.54 34.36
C TRP A 243 43.07 -6.55 33.16
N LEU A 244 41.76 -6.72 33.39
CA LEU A 244 40.75 -6.63 32.34
C LEU A 244 40.76 -5.25 31.66
N GLN A 245 40.80 -4.18 32.45
CA GLN A 245 40.82 -2.82 31.94
C GLN A 245 42.06 -2.54 31.07
N ALA A 246 43.24 -2.96 31.53
CA ALA A 246 44.48 -2.84 30.76
C ALA A 246 44.42 -3.66 29.45
N PHE A 247 43.98 -4.92 29.56
CA PHE A 247 43.91 -5.83 28.42
C PHE A 247 42.99 -5.33 27.31
N VAL A 248 41.78 -4.87 27.66
CA VAL A 248 40.80 -4.33 26.70
C VAL A 248 41.34 -3.07 26.02
N ARG A 249 41.92 -2.15 26.80
CA ARG A 249 42.44 -0.87 26.29
C ARG A 249 43.55 -1.05 25.26
N GLU A 250 44.41 -2.05 25.46
CA GLU A 250 45.58 -2.25 24.60
C GLU A 250 45.28 -3.13 23.39
N SER A 251 44.36 -4.10 23.51
CA SER A 251 44.29 -5.23 22.58
C SER A 251 42.98 -5.38 21.79
N TYR A 252 41.87 -4.76 22.19
CA TYR A 252 40.56 -5.02 21.57
C TYR A 252 39.82 -3.75 21.16
N SER A 253 39.19 -3.80 19.97
CA SER A 253 38.20 -2.81 19.54
C SER A 253 36.83 -3.03 20.21
N TYR A 254 35.97 -2.02 20.18
CA TYR A 254 34.57 -2.17 20.60
C TYR A 254 33.83 -3.22 19.76
N ASN A 255 34.10 -3.25 18.44
CA ASN A 255 33.48 -4.22 17.53
C ASN A 255 33.97 -5.66 17.81
N ASP A 256 35.26 -5.85 18.09
CA ASP A 256 35.79 -7.17 18.45
C ASP A 256 35.15 -7.70 19.73
N LEU A 257 34.93 -6.84 20.72
CA LEU A 257 34.27 -7.22 21.97
C LEU A 257 32.82 -7.63 21.74
N ASN A 258 32.05 -6.86 20.97
CA ASN A 258 30.65 -7.20 20.70
C ASN A 258 30.51 -8.48 19.87
N ALA A 259 31.35 -8.67 18.86
CA ALA A 259 31.26 -9.83 17.97
C ALA A 259 31.82 -11.12 18.59
N ASN A 260 32.86 -11.03 19.44
CA ASN A 260 33.65 -12.18 19.86
C ASN A 260 33.79 -12.32 21.39
N LEU A 261 32.88 -11.71 22.17
CA LEU A 261 32.94 -11.69 23.63
C LEU A 261 33.16 -13.09 24.23
N HIS A 262 32.36 -14.07 23.81
CA HIS A 262 32.34 -15.42 24.37
C HIS A 262 33.33 -16.39 23.71
N SER A 263 33.97 -15.99 22.62
CA SER A 263 34.88 -16.85 21.83
C SER A 263 36.33 -16.40 22.01
N ARG A 264 36.85 -15.62 21.05
CA ARG A 264 38.25 -15.20 20.98
C ARG A 264 38.64 -14.33 22.18
N PHE A 265 37.79 -13.37 22.58
CA PHE A 265 38.10 -12.47 23.69
C PHE A 265 38.23 -13.23 25.01
N ARG A 266 37.24 -14.07 25.35
CA ARG A 266 37.25 -14.91 26.56
C ARG A 266 38.54 -15.72 26.70
N ASN A 267 38.93 -16.42 25.65
CA ASN A 267 40.10 -17.30 25.68
C ASN A 267 41.41 -16.53 25.84
N SER A 268 41.55 -15.41 25.12
CA SER A 268 42.74 -14.56 25.23
C SER A 268 42.84 -13.87 26.59
N LEU A 269 41.71 -13.45 27.17
CA LEU A 269 41.67 -12.86 28.51
C LEU A 269 42.03 -13.88 29.59
N MET A 270 41.52 -15.11 29.51
CA MET A 270 41.90 -16.19 30.44
C MET A 270 43.40 -16.49 30.36
N ALA A 271 43.95 -16.59 29.16
CA ALA A 271 45.39 -16.82 28.96
C ALA A 271 46.22 -15.67 29.58
N TYR A 272 45.81 -14.42 29.33
CA TYR A 272 46.45 -13.24 29.91
C TYR A 272 46.39 -13.24 31.44
N TRP A 273 45.23 -13.50 32.05
CA TRP A 273 45.12 -13.59 33.51
C TRP A 273 45.97 -14.71 34.10
N ASN A 274 46.01 -15.88 33.48
CA ASN A 274 46.83 -16.99 33.95
C ASN A 274 48.34 -16.66 33.88
N GLU A 275 48.76 -15.91 32.86
CA GLU A 275 50.10 -15.35 32.78
C GLU A 275 50.36 -14.35 33.91
N GLN A 276 49.40 -13.45 34.23
CA GLN A 276 49.55 -12.50 35.33
C GLN A 276 49.59 -13.17 36.70
N PHE A 277 48.74 -14.17 36.95
CA PHE A 277 48.78 -14.96 38.18
C PHE A 277 50.12 -15.66 38.37
N SER A 278 50.69 -16.21 37.29
CA SER A 278 52.02 -16.82 37.28
C SER A 278 53.12 -15.79 37.57
N LYS A 279 53.13 -14.65 36.86
CA LYS A 279 54.11 -13.55 37.05
C LYS A 279 54.11 -13.02 38.47
N GLN A 280 52.94 -12.92 39.11
CA GLN A 280 52.81 -12.44 40.48
C GLN A 280 52.93 -13.55 41.54
N ASN A 281 53.23 -14.78 41.14
CA ASN A 281 53.40 -15.93 42.03
C ASN A 281 52.21 -16.13 42.98
N LEU A 282 50.98 -16.03 42.46
CA LEU A 282 49.79 -16.16 43.30
C LEU A 282 49.41 -17.63 43.53
N GLY A 283 49.85 -18.57 42.68
CA GLY A 283 49.55 -20.00 42.82
C GLY A 283 48.11 -20.40 42.46
N TRP A 284 47.43 -19.54 41.71
CA TRP A 284 46.05 -19.74 41.25
C TRP A 284 45.97 -19.58 39.74
N THR A 285 44.97 -20.21 39.13
CA THR A 285 44.68 -20.08 37.70
C THR A 285 43.19 -19.89 37.50
N ALA A 286 42.81 -19.07 36.52
CA ALA A 286 41.44 -18.94 36.07
C ALA A 286 41.10 -20.15 35.19
N VAL A 287 40.11 -20.94 35.64
CA VAL A 287 39.65 -22.16 34.96
C VAL A 287 38.35 -21.96 34.20
N GLU A 288 37.54 -21.00 34.64
CA GLU A 288 36.30 -20.63 33.98
C GLU A 288 36.10 -19.12 34.02
N LEU A 289 35.61 -18.58 32.92
CA LEU A 289 35.21 -17.19 32.80
C LEU A 289 33.84 -17.12 32.14
N VAL A 290 32.90 -16.46 32.80
CA VAL A 290 31.62 -16.06 32.21
C VAL A 290 31.62 -14.55 32.04
N LEU A 291 31.28 -14.10 30.83
CA LEU A 291 31.23 -12.69 30.46
C LEU A 291 29.78 -12.33 30.11
N LYS A 292 29.35 -11.11 30.45
CA LYS A 292 28.12 -10.51 29.94
C LYS A 292 28.38 -9.07 29.54
N SER A 293 27.93 -8.67 28.36
CA SER A 293 27.81 -7.26 28.01
C SER A 293 26.47 -6.73 28.50
N LEU A 294 26.48 -5.59 29.21
CA LEU A 294 25.23 -4.88 29.54
C LEU A 294 24.73 -4.01 28.38
N GLU A 295 25.54 -3.88 27.32
CA GLU A 295 25.19 -3.14 26.11
C GLU A 295 24.88 -4.14 24.99
N VAL A 296 23.59 -4.44 24.81
CA VAL A 296 23.10 -5.18 23.66
C VAL A 296 22.58 -4.16 22.66
N LEU A 297 23.30 -3.98 21.56
CA LEU A 297 22.80 -3.22 20.41
C LEU A 297 21.97 -4.15 19.53
N PRO A 298 20.74 -3.75 19.12
CA PRO A 298 19.98 -4.52 18.14
C PRO A 298 20.77 -4.59 16.83
N ALA A 299 20.96 -5.80 16.33
CA ALA A 299 21.68 -6.05 15.08
C ALA A 299 20.90 -5.54 13.86
N GLU A 300 19.57 -5.51 13.97
CA GLU A 300 18.66 -5.11 12.91
C GLU A 300 17.60 -4.16 13.50
N PHE A 301 17.25 -3.14 12.72
CA PHE A 301 16.10 -2.29 12.96
C PHE A 301 15.20 -2.30 11.73
N LYS A 302 13.91 -2.53 11.96
CA LYS A 302 12.87 -2.47 10.94
C LYS A 302 11.88 -1.38 11.28
N PHE A 303 11.78 -0.38 10.41
CA PHE A 303 10.81 0.71 10.51
C PHE A 303 9.76 0.54 9.42
N GLU A 304 8.55 0.16 9.83
CA GLU A 304 7.42 0.01 8.91
C GLU A 304 6.64 1.31 8.80
N LYS A 305 6.15 1.63 7.60
CA LYS A 305 5.22 2.75 7.35
C LYS A 305 5.75 4.11 7.81
N MET A 306 7.04 4.36 7.62
CA MET A 306 7.64 5.66 7.84
C MET A 306 7.11 6.65 6.79
N GLU A 307 6.21 7.53 7.20
CA GLU A 307 5.64 8.56 6.34
C GLU A 307 6.49 9.83 6.40
N ILE A 308 6.90 10.31 5.23
CA ILE A 308 7.57 11.60 5.03
C ILE A 308 6.78 12.44 4.05
N GLU A 309 6.71 13.75 4.27
CA GLU A 309 6.07 14.67 3.33
C GLU A 309 7.12 15.28 2.41
N VAL A 310 6.85 15.24 1.11
CA VAL A 310 7.73 15.76 0.06
C VAL A 310 6.96 16.73 -0.83
N ASP A 311 7.50 17.93 -0.99
CA ASP A 311 7.01 18.94 -1.92
C ASP A 311 7.59 18.64 -3.32
N LEU A 312 6.73 18.23 -4.25
CA LEU A 312 7.03 18.06 -5.67
C LEU A 312 6.79 19.38 -6.41
N ARG A 313 7.17 19.44 -7.69
CA ARG A 313 7.02 20.65 -8.53
C ARG A 313 5.59 21.20 -8.54
N ASN A 314 4.57 20.34 -8.49
CA ASN A 314 3.17 20.71 -8.65
C ASN A 314 2.25 20.31 -7.47
N VAL A 315 2.75 19.53 -6.49
CA VAL A 315 1.92 19.02 -5.38
C VAL A 315 2.78 18.53 -4.21
N ARG A 316 2.24 18.58 -2.99
CA ARG A 316 2.85 17.95 -1.81
C ARG A 316 2.28 16.55 -1.62
N VAL A 317 3.13 15.54 -1.45
CA VAL A 317 2.68 14.14 -1.31
C VAL A 317 3.33 13.46 -0.10
N PRO A 318 2.57 12.63 0.64
CA PRO A 318 3.14 11.75 1.64
C PRO A 318 3.74 10.50 0.97
N LEU A 319 5.03 10.24 1.19
CA LEU A 319 5.68 8.99 0.80
C LEU A 319 5.74 8.06 2.00
N ARG A 320 5.14 6.87 1.86
CA ARG A 320 5.19 5.82 2.88
C ARG A 320 6.33 4.87 2.57
N ASN A 321 7.26 4.73 3.50
CA ASN A 321 8.48 3.98 3.32
C ASN A 321 8.60 2.86 4.35
N THR A 322 9.15 1.72 3.93
CA THR A 322 9.62 0.67 4.84
C THR A 322 11.13 0.60 4.76
N VAL A 323 11.82 0.80 5.89
CA VAL A 323 13.29 0.84 5.97
C VAL A 323 13.77 -0.30 6.86
N ILE A 324 14.72 -1.09 6.37
CA ILE A 324 15.44 -2.10 7.15
C ILE A 324 16.92 -1.71 7.21
N LEU A 325 17.44 -1.60 8.43
CA LEU A 325 18.82 -1.24 8.72
C LEU A 325 19.52 -2.39 9.45
N ASN A 326 20.71 -2.73 8.98
CA ASN A 326 21.58 -3.69 9.64
C ASN A 326 22.79 -2.98 10.22
N LEU A 327 23.11 -3.29 11.48
CA LEU A 327 24.27 -2.75 12.15
C LEU A 327 25.54 -3.38 11.56
N GLU A 328 26.37 -2.56 10.91
CA GLU A 328 27.63 -2.99 10.31
C GLU A 328 28.82 -2.62 11.21
N ASN A 329 28.73 -1.47 11.91
CA ASN A 329 29.77 -0.98 12.80
C ASN A 329 29.17 -0.33 14.06
N ALA A 330 29.23 -1.06 15.17
CA ALA A 330 28.65 -0.67 16.45
C ALA A 330 29.36 0.54 17.09
N GLU A 331 30.67 0.62 16.91
CA GLU A 331 31.52 1.72 17.40
C GLU A 331 31.11 3.07 16.77
N LYS A 332 30.96 3.12 15.44
CA LYS A 332 30.50 4.33 14.73
C LYS A 332 29.15 4.81 15.24
N PHE A 333 28.21 3.89 15.46
CA PHE A 333 26.88 4.26 15.94
C PHE A 333 26.92 4.90 17.33
N LYS A 334 27.62 4.27 18.27
CA LYS A 334 27.76 4.78 19.64
C LYS A 334 28.47 6.14 19.67
N ASN A 335 29.54 6.30 18.90
CA ASN A 335 30.29 7.56 18.81
C ASN A 335 29.45 8.73 18.29
N ARG A 336 28.41 8.46 17.48
CA ARG A 336 27.48 9.49 16.96
C ARG A 336 26.42 9.93 17.96
N ARG A 337 26.25 9.22 19.08
CA ARG A 337 25.32 9.56 20.17
C ARG A 337 23.88 9.80 19.72
N ILE A 338 23.41 9.03 18.74
CA ILE A 338 22.02 9.10 18.26
C ILE A 338 21.12 8.45 19.30
N THR A 339 20.25 9.25 19.93
CA THR A 339 19.33 8.78 20.98
C THR A 339 18.07 8.12 20.41
N ASP A 340 17.65 8.54 19.21
CA ASP A 340 16.46 8.05 18.52
C ASP A 340 16.79 7.80 17.05
N LEU A 341 17.03 6.53 16.71
CA LEU A 341 17.41 6.10 15.37
C LEU A 341 16.24 6.28 14.39
N GLU A 342 15.00 6.04 14.80
CA GLU A 342 13.83 6.18 13.93
C GLU A 342 13.67 7.63 13.48
N ARG A 343 13.72 8.57 14.44
CA ARG A 343 13.64 10.00 14.15
C ARG A 343 14.78 10.46 13.26
N TRP A 344 16.02 10.05 13.55
CA TRP A 344 17.18 10.42 12.75
C TRP A 344 17.05 9.94 11.29
N ILE A 345 16.62 8.70 11.09
CA ILE A 345 16.40 8.12 9.76
C ILE A 345 15.28 8.85 9.03
N ARG A 346 14.17 9.17 9.70
CA ARG A 346 13.05 9.92 9.12
C ARG A 346 13.49 11.29 8.62
N GLU A 347 14.22 12.04 9.44
CA GLU A 347 14.74 13.37 9.08
C GLU A 347 15.70 13.29 7.88
N LYS A 348 16.58 12.27 7.84
CA LYS A 348 17.51 12.09 6.72
C LYS A 348 16.83 11.62 5.44
N LEU A 349 15.90 10.68 5.54
CA LEU A 349 15.10 10.21 4.41
C LEU A 349 14.29 11.38 3.82
N GLN A 350 13.66 12.21 4.65
CA GLN A 350 12.94 13.40 4.19
C GLN A 350 13.87 14.39 3.49
N GLN A 351 15.03 14.70 4.07
CA GLN A 351 16.00 15.61 3.46
C GLN A 351 16.47 15.12 2.08
N ILE A 352 16.83 13.84 1.97
CA ILE A 352 17.31 13.22 0.72
C ILE A 352 16.19 13.20 -0.32
N ALA A 353 15.00 12.73 0.06
CA ALA A 353 13.85 12.66 -0.83
C ALA A 353 13.45 14.07 -1.32
N GLN A 354 13.41 15.08 -0.43
CA GLN A 354 13.07 16.45 -0.81
C GLN A 354 14.08 17.06 -1.79
N ASN A 355 15.38 16.86 -1.56
CA ASN A 355 16.42 17.36 -2.46
C ASN A 355 16.28 16.75 -3.86
N MET A 356 16.00 15.45 -3.93
CA MET A 356 15.90 14.73 -5.20
C MET A 356 14.59 15.00 -5.95
N LEU A 357 13.48 15.13 -5.22
CA LEU A 357 12.13 15.18 -5.81
C LEU A 357 11.56 16.60 -5.96
N SER A 358 12.22 17.63 -5.43
CA SER A 358 11.77 19.04 -5.51
C SER A 358 11.48 19.55 -6.93
N HIS A 359 12.18 19.01 -7.93
CA HIS A 359 12.02 19.40 -9.34
C HIS A 359 11.21 18.39 -10.16
N VAL A 360 10.77 17.30 -9.54
CA VAL A 360 10.03 16.20 -10.17
C VAL A 360 8.54 16.49 -10.06
N SER A 361 7.78 16.27 -11.13
CA SER A 361 6.31 16.30 -11.08
C SER A 361 5.75 14.99 -10.54
N TYR A 362 4.52 15.02 -10.03
CA TYR A 362 3.87 13.78 -9.55
C TYR A 362 3.80 12.68 -10.61
N ALA A 363 3.50 13.04 -11.87
CA ALA A 363 3.46 12.08 -12.98
C ALA A 363 4.83 11.43 -13.26
N GLU A 364 5.92 12.19 -13.16
CA GLU A 364 7.28 11.66 -13.33
C GLU A 364 7.68 10.75 -12.17
N LEU A 365 7.32 11.13 -10.94
CA LEU A 365 7.54 10.32 -9.75
C LEU A 365 6.83 8.97 -9.87
N VAL A 366 5.55 8.96 -10.22
CA VAL A 366 4.77 7.72 -10.40
C VAL A 366 5.35 6.85 -11.52
N SER A 367 5.75 7.46 -12.64
CA SER A 367 6.29 6.73 -13.78
C SER A 367 7.67 6.10 -13.51
N ASN A 368 8.45 6.67 -12.58
CA ASN A 368 9.83 6.27 -12.32
C ASN A 368 10.10 6.02 -10.83
N ILE A 369 9.09 5.59 -10.08
CA ILE A 369 9.18 5.46 -8.61
C ILE A 369 10.32 4.53 -8.17
N ASN A 370 10.57 3.47 -8.94
CA ASN A 370 11.67 2.53 -8.67
C ASN A 370 13.04 3.21 -8.85
N VAL A 371 13.21 4.02 -9.90
CA VAL A 371 14.47 4.72 -10.19
C VAL A 371 14.78 5.74 -9.10
N TYR A 372 13.77 6.53 -8.69
CA TYR A 372 13.93 7.47 -7.59
C TYR A 372 14.12 6.75 -6.25
N GLY A 373 13.39 5.66 -6.02
CA GLY A 373 13.51 4.83 -4.82
C GLY A 373 14.92 4.25 -4.66
N ASP A 374 15.50 3.71 -5.72
CA ASP A 374 16.87 3.19 -5.73
C ASP A 374 17.92 4.30 -5.47
N SER A 375 17.70 5.48 -6.05
CA SER A 375 18.58 6.64 -5.86
C SER A 375 18.52 7.15 -4.41
N ILE A 376 17.31 7.30 -3.85
CA ILE A 376 17.09 7.66 -2.44
C ILE A 376 17.69 6.60 -1.52
N LYS A 377 17.53 5.30 -1.84
CA LYS A 377 18.13 4.19 -1.08
C LYS A 377 19.65 4.29 -1.06
N SER A 378 20.27 4.57 -2.21
CA SER A 378 21.72 4.71 -2.33
C SER A 378 22.26 5.84 -1.46
N ASP A 379 21.63 7.02 -1.52
CA ASP A 379 22.03 8.19 -0.73
C ASP A 379 21.78 7.97 0.77
N LEU A 380 20.64 7.38 1.14
CA LEU A 380 20.35 7.04 2.53
C LEU A 380 21.35 6.01 3.06
N ASN A 381 21.75 5.03 2.25
CA ASN A 381 22.75 4.03 2.61
C ASN A 381 24.14 4.66 2.83
N ALA A 382 24.52 5.64 2.01
CA ALA A 382 25.78 6.37 2.20
C ALA A 382 25.79 7.09 3.56
N VAL A 383 24.71 7.79 3.90
CA VAL A 383 24.57 8.52 5.17
C VAL A 383 24.43 7.55 6.37
N ALA A 384 23.71 6.44 6.22
CA ALA A 384 23.59 5.41 7.26
C ALA A 384 24.97 4.77 7.59
N ARG A 385 25.83 4.56 6.59
CA ARG A 385 27.18 4.02 6.80
C ARG A 385 28.08 4.93 7.63
N GLU A 386 27.85 6.24 7.61
CA GLU A 386 28.57 7.19 8.46
C GLU A 386 28.25 7.04 9.94
N ILE A 387 27.10 6.43 10.25
CA ILE A 387 26.67 6.11 11.61
C ILE A 387 26.79 4.62 11.92
N GLY A 388 27.38 3.82 11.02
CA GLY A 388 27.63 2.40 11.24
C GLY A 388 26.48 1.46 10.87
N TYR A 389 25.46 1.93 10.17
CA TYR A 389 24.37 1.10 9.64
C TYR A 389 24.46 0.94 8.11
N LYS A 390 23.92 -0.16 7.61
CA LYS A 390 23.69 -0.39 6.19
C LYS A 390 22.19 -0.49 5.93
N VAL A 391 21.71 0.20 4.90
CA VAL A 391 20.31 0.06 4.45
C VAL A 391 20.22 -1.22 3.62
N GLU A 392 19.58 -2.25 4.16
CA GLU A 392 19.33 -3.49 3.42
C GLU A 392 18.18 -3.29 2.45
N TYR A 393 17.10 -2.67 2.94
CA TYR A 393 15.84 -2.55 2.23
C TYR A 393 15.24 -1.15 2.42
N LEU A 394 14.80 -0.57 1.30
CA LEU A 394 13.95 0.61 1.26
C LEU A 394 12.86 0.33 0.23
N LEU A 395 11.61 0.29 0.68
CA LEU A 395 10.45 0.19 -0.21
C LEU A 395 9.59 1.43 -0.03
N THR A 396 9.40 2.18 -1.11
CA THR A 396 8.41 3.25 -1.17
C THR A 396 7.11 2.66 -1.68
N ALA A 397 6.03 2.79 -0.91
CA ALA A 397 4.73 2.27 -1.30
C ALA A 397 4.22 2.91 -2.60
N GLU A 398 3.43 2.16 -3.37
CA GLU A 398 2.85 2.62 -4.63
C GLU A 398 2.00 3.88 -4.41
N LEU A 399 2.33 4.96 -5.11
CA LEU A 399 1.65 6.25 -5.03
C LEU A 399 0.35 6.28 -5.85
N VAL A 400 0.27 5.47 -6.90
CA VAL A 400 -0.90 5.33 -7.76
C VAL A 400 -1.21 3.85 -7.88
N ASP A 401 -2.41 3.47 -7.49
CA ASP A 401 -2.98 2.18 -7.84
C ASP A 401 -3.03 2.09 -9.37
N HIS A 402 -2.24 1.19 -9.95
CA HIS A 402 -2.20 0.95 -11.39
C HIS A 402 -3.59 0.65 -11.97
N ALA A 403 -4.56 0.21 -11.16
CA ALA A 403 -5.96 0.07 -11.56
C ALA A 403 -6.60 1.40 -12.00
N ARG A 404 -6.16 2.54 -11.46
CA ARG A 404 -6.68 3.89 -11.82
C ARG A 404 -6.29 4.34 -13.22
N LEU A 405 -5.34 3.67 -13.88
CA LEU A 405 -4.99 3.98 -15.28
C LEU A 405 -6.07 3.50 -16.26
N ASN A 406 -6.90 2.55 -15.83
CA ASN A 406 -8.11 2.17 -16.56
C ASN A 406 -9.21 3.15 -16.16
N PHE A 407 -9.86 3.73 -17.16
CA PHE A 407 -10.97 4.65 -16.95
C PHE A 407 -12.19 4.14 -17.70
N ASN A 408 -13.36 4.42 -17.13
CA ASN A 408 -14.64 4.21 -17.75
C ASN A 408 -15.55 5.37 -17.30
N PHE A 409 -16.01 6.17 -18.23
CA PHE A 409 -16.92 7.26 -17.94
C PHE A 409 -17.86 7.53 -19.11
N GLN A 410 -18.95 8.22 -18.80
CA GLN A 410 -19.87 8.76 -19.78
C GLN A 410 -20.12 10.24 -19.50
N PHE A 411 -20.59 10.98 -20.49
CA PHE A 411 -21.01 12.37 -20.29
C PHE A 411 -22.25 12.44 -19.38
N ASP A 412 -22.28 13.42 -18.49
CA ASP A 412 -23.40 13.58 -17.56
C ASP A 412 -24.65 14.09 -18.29
N LYS A 413 -25.85 13.89 -17.74
CA LYS A 413 -27.12 14.26 -18.43
C LYS A 413 -27.19 15.70 -18.91
N ASN A 414 -26.59 16.63 -18.17
CA ASN A 414 -26.49 18.05 -18.52
C ASN A 414 -25.42 18.36 -19.58
N GLU A 415 -24.53 17.42 -19.86
CA GLU A 415 -23.45 17.48 -20.85
C GLU A 415 -23.84 16.82 -22.19
N GLN A 416 -24.97 16.12 -22.23
CA GLN A 416 -25.43 15.34 -23.39
C GLN A 416 -26.27 16.14 -24.41
N ALA A 417 -26.56 17.42 -24.15
CA ALA A 417 -27.33 18.27 -25.05
C ALA A 417 -26.42 19.07 -26.01
N TYR A 418 -26.68 18.97 -27.30
CA TYR A 418 -25.87 19.56 -28.37
C TYR A 418 -26.75 20.23 -29.42
N GLN A 419 -26.14 21.09 -30.25
CA GLN A 419 -26.80 21.74 -31.38
C GLN A 419 -26.16 21.31 -32.69
N THR A 420 -27.01 21.03 -33.68
CA THR A 420 -26.59 20.73 -35.06
C THR A 420 -26.39 22.01 -35.87
N SER A 421 -25.95 21.89 -37.13
CA SER A 421 -25.75 23.04 -38.03
C SER A 421 -27.01 23.88 -38.29
N LEU A 422 -28.20 23.32 -38.06
CA LEU A 422 -29.50 23.98 -38.20
C LEU A 422 -30.08 24.47 -36.86
N ASN A 423 -29.28 24.50 -35.79
CA ASN A 423 -29.70 24.85 -34.42
C ASN A 423 -30.76 23.90 -33.81
N GLU A 424 -30.85 22.65 -34.29
CA GLU A 424 -31.70 21.65 -33.65
C GLU A 424 -31.02 21.07 -32.41
N ASN A 425 -31.77 20.94 -31.32
CA ASN A 425 -31.26 20.38 -30.07
C ASN A 425 -31.30 18.84 -30.13
N VAL A 426 -30.13 18.22 -30.13
CA VAL A 426 -29.97 16.76 -30.14
C VAL A 426 -29.38 16.29 -28.82
N ARG A 427 -29.66 15.03 -28.45
CA ARG A 427 -29.06 14.39 -27.27
C ARG A 427 -28.16 13.23 -27.68
N LEU A 428 -26.95 13.23 -27.13
CA LEU A 428 -25.91 12.26 -27.41
C LEU A 428 -25.27 11.83 -26.09
N ASN A 429 -25.33 10.53 -25.80
CA ASN A 429 -24.48 9.91 -24.79
C ASN A 429 -23.20 9.39 -25.45
N VAL A 430 -22.07 9.53 -24.77
CA VAL A 430 -20.80 8.96 -25.23
C VAL A 430 -20.22 8.18 -24.07
N LEU A 431 -20.16 6.86 -24.22
CA LEU A 431 -19.47 5.98 -23.29
C LEU A 431 -18.03 5.81 -23.75
N ILE A 432 -17.07 6.04 -22.85
CA ILE A 432 -15.65 5.93 -23.14
C ILE A 432 -15.00 5.03 -22.09
N SER A 433 -14.40 3.94 -22.54
CA SER A 433 -13.61 3.06 -21.69
C SER A 433 -12.26 2.75 -22.30
N GLY A 434 -11.20 2.80 -21.50
CA GLY A 434 -9.85 2.61 -22.02
C GLY A 434 -8.79 2.70 -20.95
N LYS A 435 -7.53 2.75 -21.39
CA LYS A 435 -6.36 2.78 -20.53
C LYS A 435 -5.42 3.90 -20.96
N ILE A 436 -4.89 4.63 -19.98
CA ILE A 436 -3.80 5.60 -20.22
C ILE A 436 -2.50 4.81 -20.42
N SER A 437 -1.86 4.93 -21.58
CA SER A 437 -0.65 4.17 -21.90
C SER A 437 0.57 4.64 -21.10
N SER A 438 0.68 5.94 -20.85
CA SER A 438 1.72 6.50 -19.98
C SER A 438 1.32 7.85 -19.39
N LEU A 439 1.65 8.06 -18.12
CA LEU A 439 1.53 9.34 -17.42
C LEU A 439 2.67 10.30 -17.79
N ASN A 440 3.69 9.87 -18.55
CA ASN A 440 4.81 10.70 -18.97
C ASN A 440 4.47 11.64 -20.16
N HIS A 441 3.20 12.05 -20.29
CA HIS A 441 2.74 13.00 -21.30
C HIS A 441 2.74 14.43 -20.73
N PRO A 442 3.06 15.49 -21.52
CA PRO A 442 3.10 16.87 -21.02
C PRO A 442 1.85 17.32 -20.25
N THR A 443 0.66 16.89 -20.68
CA THR A 443 -0.61 17.14 -20.00
C THR A 443 -0.57 16.67 -18.55
N TRP A 444 -0.33 15.37 -18.34
CA TRP A 444 -0.27 14.77 -17.01
C TRP A 444 0.88 15.30 -16.15
N LYS A 445 2.03 15.63 -16.74
CA LYS A 445 3.14 16.27 -15.99
C LYS A 445 2.74 17.59 -15.33
N SER A 446 1.81 18.33 -15.94
CA SER A 446 1.36 19.63 -15.43
C SER A 446 0.13 19.53 -14.51
N THR A 447 -0.76 18.58 -14.75
CA THR A 447 -2.08 18.53 -14.09
C THR A 447 -2.28 17.37 -13.12
N LEU A 448 -1.44 16.33 -13.17
CA LEU A 448 -1.62 15.14 -12.35
C LEU A 448 -1.25 15.41 -10.88
N THR A 449 -2.18 15.08 -10.00
CA THR A 449 -2.07 15.10 -8.54
C THR A 449 -2.65 13.78 -7.99
N PRO A 450 -2.42 13.44 -6.71
CA PRO A 450 -2.98 12.22 -6.12
C PRO A 450 -4.51 12.11 -6.25
N ASP A 451 -5.20 13.25 -6.19
CA ASP A 451 -6.67 13.34 -6.21
C ASP A 451 -7.23 13.62 -7.61
N THR A 452 -6.40 13.60 -8.66
CA THR A 452 -6.87 13.87 -10.02
C THR A 452 -7.89 12.83 -10.47
N ASP A 453 -9.05 13.32 -10.92
CA ASP A 453 -10.08 12.55 -11.61
C ASP A 453 -9.81 12.61 -13.12
N PHE A 454 -9.34 11.49 -13.67
CA PHE A 454 -9.04 11.37 -15.10
C PHE A 454 -10.26 11.65 -15.97
N ALA A 455 -11.45 11.18 -15.57
CA ALA A 455 -12.67 11.38 -16.34
C ALA A 455 -13.02 12.87 -16.42
N LYS A 456 -12.92 13.59 -15.30
CA LYS A 456 -13.19 15.03 -15.25
C LYS A 456 -12.24 15.84 -16.15
N GLU A 457 -10.94 15.52 -16.15
CA GLU A 457 -9.99 16.23 -17.01
C GLU A 457 -10.19 15.91 -18.50
N MET A 458 -10.50 14.66 -18.84
CA MET A 458 -10.81 14.27 -20.23
C MET A 458 -12.11 14.93 -20.72
N LYS A 459 -13.18 14.93 -19.92
CA LYS A 459 -14.47 15.58 -20.25
C LYS A 459 -14.31 17.05 -20.63
N LYS A 460 -13.46 17.81 -19.91
CA LYS A 460 -13.19 19.24 -20.20
C LYS A 460 -12.69 19.49 -21.63
N VAL A 461 -11.95 18.54 -22.20
CA VAL A 461 -11.40 18.65 -23.56
C VAL A 461 -12.36 18.03 -24.59
N LEU A 462 -12.98 16.90 -24.27
CA LEU A 462 -13.81 16.16 -25.22
C LEU A 462 -15.17 16.81 -25.49
N ILE A 463 -15.85 17.33 -24.47
CA ILE A 463 -17.20 17.92 -24.64
C ILE A 463 -17.17 19.10 -25.63
N PRO A 464 -16.22 20.07 -25.54
CA PRO A 464 -16.10 21.12 -26.55
C PRO A 464 -15.84 20.60 -27.96
N GLU A 465 -15.07 19.51 -28.10
CA GLU A 465 -14.76 18.93 -29.40
C GLU A 465 -15.97 18.24 -30.03
N VAL A 466 -16.75 17.49 -29.24
CA VAL A 466 -18.02 16.89 -29.67
C VAL A 466 -19.02 17.96 -30.06
N ARG A 467 -19.13 19.06 -29.29
CA ARG A 467 -19.96 20.22 -29.67
C ARG A 467 -19.57 20.78 -31.02
N LYS A 468 -18.27 20.95 -31.27
CA LYS A 468 -17.76 21.48 -32.54
C LYS A 468 -18.09 20.58 -33.71
N GLU A 469 -17.98 19.26 -33.55
CA GLU A 469 -18.30 18.30 -34.60
C GLU A 469 -19.80 18.28 -34.92
N LEU A 470 -20.65 18.29 -33.87
CA LEU A 470 -22.11 18.30 -34.05
C LEU A 470 -22.62 19.60 -34.67
N LEU A 471 -22.03 20.76 -34.35
CA LEU A 471 -22.36 22.03 -35.01
C LEU A 471 -22.09 22.02 -36.53
N ASN A 472 -21.20 21.14 -37.01
CA ASN A 472 -20.94 20.97 -38.45
C ASN A 472 -21.78 19.85 -39.08
N THR A 473 -22.49 19.07 -38.26
CA THR A 473 -23.32 17.96 -38.70
C THR A 473 -24.71 18.47 -39.05
N GLN A 474 -25.19 18.11 -40.24
CA GLN A 474 -26.58 18.39 -40.63
C GLN A 474 -27.54 17.54 -39.80
N ALA A 475 -28.70 18.09 -39.45
CA ALA A 475 -29.66 17.39 -38.60
C ALA A 475 -30.17 16.08 -39.22
N ASP A 476 -30.36 16.05 -40.54
CA ASP A 476 -30.77 14.85 -41.29
C ASP A 476 -29.76 13.70 -41.12
N ASP A 477 -28.47 13.99 -41.28
CA ASP A 477 -27.40 13.03 -41.08
C ASP A 477 -27.36 12.51 -39.65
N PHE A 478 -27.65 13.37 -38.65
CA PHE A 478 -27.69 12.96 -37.24
C PHE A 478 -28.76 11.91 -36.97
N TYR A 479 -29.97 12.06 -37.51
CA TYR A 479 -31.08 11.15 -37.24
C TYR A 479 -31.14 9.95 -38.17
N THR A 480 -30.79 10.13 -39.44
CA THR A 480 -30.94 9.07 -40.47
C THR A 480 -29.64 8.31 -40.73
N ARG A 481 -28.49 8.91 -40.43
CA ARG A 481 -27.16 8.38 -40.76
C ARG A 481 -26.20 8.38 -39.56
N PHE A 482 -26.76 8.17 -38.38
CA PHE A 482 -25.97 8.15 -37.15
C PHE A 482 -24.95 7.00 -37.16
N THR A 483 -25.39 5.79 -37.50
CA THR A 483 -24.58 4.57 -37.40
C THR A 483 -23.52 4.47 -38.50
N ASP A 484 -23.77 4.97 -39.71
CA ASP A 484 -22.86 4.86 -40.85
C ASP A 484 -21.95 6.10 -41.04
N LYS A 485 -22.35 7.27 -40.54
CA LYS A 485 -21.63 8.53 -40.80
C LYS A 485 -21.25 9.29 -39.53
N VAL A 486 -22.24 9.71 -38.72
CA VAL A 486 -21.99 10.65 -37.62
C VAL A 486 -21.28 9.99 -36.44
N GLY A 487 -21.74 8.82 -36.00
CA GLY A 487 -21.14 8.03 -34.93
C GLY A 487 -19.66 7.70 -35.19
N PRO A 488 -19.31 7.08 -36.34
CA PRO A 488 -17.91 6.81 -36.68
C PRO A 488 -17.03 8.07 -36.78
N ALA A 489 -17.56 9.20 -37.27
CA ALA A 489 -16.82 10.46 -37.32
C ALA A 489 -16.51 11.01 -35.91
N LEU A 490 -17.51 10.98 -35.02
CA LEU A 490 -17.34 11.35 -33.60
C LEU A 490 -16.34 10.44 -32.90
N GLU A 491 -16.46 9.14 -33.11
CA GLU A 491 -15.55 8.13 -32.55
C GLU A 491 -14.10 8.42 -32.94
N ALA A 492 -13.84 8.60 -34.25
CA ALA A 492 -12.51 8.91 -34.75
C ALA A 492 -11.95 10.22 -34.17
N ARG A 493 -12.80 11.25 -34.02
CA ARG A 493 -12.42 12.55 -33.48
C ARG A 493 -12.04 12.48 -32.00
N ILE A 494 -12.88 11.81 -31.21
CA ILE A 494 -12.66 11.59 -29.77
C ILE A 494 -11.40 10.75 -29.57
N ARG A 495 -11.23 9.67 -30.34
CA ARG A 495 -10.04 8.81 -30.31
C ARG A 495 -8.77 9.62 -30.58
N ALA A 496 -8.76 10.42 -31.65
CA ALA A 496 -7.61 11.26 -31.99
C ALA A 496 -7.24 12.24 -30.87
N LYS A 497 -8.23 12.86 -30.20
CA LYS A 497 -7.98 13.74 -29.05
C LYS A 497 -7.47 13.00 -27.81
N LEU A 498 -8.06 11.85 -27.48
CA LEU A 498 -7.60 11.04 -26.34
C LEU A 498 -6.16 10.56 -26.52
N VAL A 499 -5.81 10.09 -27.71
CA VAL A 499 -4.44 9.64 -28.02
C VAL A 499 -3.47 10.83 -28.00
N SER A 500 -3.79 11.95 -28.65
CA SER A 500 -2.86 13.08 -28.78
C SER A 500 -2.69 13.93 -27.53
N GLU A 501 -3.74 14.17 -26.74
CA GLU A 501 -3.68 15.05 -25.57
C GLU A 501 -3.48 14.30 -24.25
N PHE A 502 -3.94 13.05 -24.17
CA PHE A 502 -3.91 12.28 -22.92
C PHE A 502 -3.08 11.00 -23.01
N ASN A 503 -2.51 10.69 -24.17
CA ASN A 503 -1.71 9.49 -24.40
C ASN A 503 -2.45 8.20 -23.97
N VAL A 504 -3.72 8.13 -24.31
CA VAL A 504 -4.59 6.96 -24.15
C VAL A 504 -4.23 5.91 -25.20
N ASP A 505 -4.40 4.64 -24.84
CA ASP A 505 -4.22 3.52 -25.75
C ASP A 505 -5.08 3.68 -27.01
N PRO A 506 -4.51 3.53 -28.22
CA PRO A 506 -5.26 3.59 -29.46
C PRO A 506 -6.45 2.62 -29.52
N GLU A 507 -6.45 1.52 -28.75
CA GLU A 507 -7.55 0.56 -28.63
C GLU A 507 -8.67 1.00 -27.67
N VAL A 508 -8.75 2.29 -27.31
CA VAL A 508 -9.87 2.85 -26.53
C VAL A 508 -11.23 2.52 -27.15
N ASP A 509 -12.17 2.10 -26.30
CA ASP A 509 -13.56 1.84 -26.69
C ASP A 509 -14.39 3.11 -26.51
N ILE A 510 -15.00 3.56 -27.60
CA ILE A 510 -15.78 4.80 -27.65
C ILE A 510 -17.10 4.44 -28.33
N LEU A 511 -18.19 4.56 -27.58
CA LEU A 511 -19.52 4.23 -28.06
C LEU A 511 -20.42 5.47 -27.99
N PRO A 512 -20.49 6.26 -29.08
CA PRO A 512 -21.47 7.32 -29.21
C PRO A 512 -22.86 6.70 -29.43
N GLN A 513 -23.84 7.10 -28.62
CA GLN A 513 -25.22 6.64 -28.67
C GLN A 513 -26.17 7.83 -28.72
N MET A 514 -27.02 7.84 -29.75
CA MET A 514 -28.12 8.79 -29.83
C MET A 514 -29.12 8.52 -28.72
N GLU A 515 -29.49 9.54 -27.95
CA GLU A 515 -30.57 9.44 -26.96
C GLU A 515 -31.89 10.00 -27.52
N GLU A 516 -32.99 9.63 -26.88
CA GLU A 516 -34.32 10.15 -27.21
C GLU A 516 -34.32 11.69 -27.12
N SER A 517 -34.77 12.29 -28.21
CA SER A 517 -35.03 13.72 -28.33
C SER A 517 -36.51 13.91 -28.65
N ASP A 518 -37.04 15.10 -28.37
CA ASP A 518 -38.46 15.40 -28.59
C ASP A 518 -38.90 15.09 -30.04
N ILE A 519 -37.99 15.22 -31.02
CA ILE A 519 -38.23 14.87 -32.43
C ILE A 519 -38.31 13.36 -32.66
N ILE A 520 -37.49 12.55 -31.99
CA ILE A 520 -37.55 11.08 -32.09
C ILE A 520 -38.85 10.58 -31.46
N ASP A 521 -39.23 11.12 -30.31
CA ASP A 521 -40.50 10.79 -29.64
C ASP A 521 -41.68 11.16 -30.52
N LEU A 522 -41.64 12.34 -31.14
CA LEU A 522 -42.63 12.78 -32.12
C LEU A 522 -42.73 11.80 -33.29
N ILE A 523 -41.61 11.38 -33.88
CA ILE A 523 -41.60 10.43 -35.01
C ILE A 523 -42.14 9.07 -34.62
N ASN A 524 -41.73 8.53 -33.46
CA ASN A 524 -42.24 7.27 -32.94
C ASN A 524 -43.77 7.32 -32.73
N GLN A 525 -44.27 8.44 -32.19
CA GLN A 525 -45.71 8.67 -32.03
C GLN A 525 -46.45 8.78 -33.36
N LEU A 526 -45.82 9.37 -34.40
CA LEU A 526 -46.41 9.47 -35.74
C LEU A 526 -46.53 8.13 -36.45
N GLN A 527 -45.52 7.27 -36.28
CA GLN A 527 -45.51 5.93 -36.83
C GLN A 527 -46.45 4.96 -36.09
N THR A 528 -47.02 5.39 -34.95
CA THR A 528 -47.90 4.56 -34.14
C THR A 528 -49.37 4.79 -34.50
N GLY A 529 -50.01 3.74 -35.03
CA GLY A 529 -51.45 3.66 -35.24
C GLY A 529 -51.95 4.24 -36.56
N LEU A 530 -53.13 3.77 -36.99
CA LEU A 530 -53.81 4.27 -38.19
C LEU A 530 -54.57 5.56 -37.87
N GLN A 531 -54.58 6.48 -38.83
CA GLN A 531 -55.27 7.76 -38.73
C GLN A 531 -56.39 7.82 -39.76
N GLU A 532 -57.49 8.48 -39.41
CA GLU A 532 -58.65 8.63 -40.28
C GLU A 532 -58.91 10.11 -40.54
N VAL A 533 -59.16 10.46 -41.80
CA VAL A 533 -59.57 11.81 -42.19
C VAL A 533 -60.84 11.79 -43.02
N PRO A 534 -61.86 12.61 -42.69
CA PRO A 534 -63.03 12.78 -43.53
C PRO A 534 -62.69 13.62 -44.77
N VAL A 535 -63.22 13.22 -45.92
CA VAL A 535 -63.10 13.93 -47.20
C VAL A 535 -64.49 14.23 -47.74
N ASP A 536 -64.83 15.51 -47.77
CA ASP A 536 -66.17 16.00 -48.11
C ASP A 536 -66.19 16.54 -49.54
N CYS A 537 -66.78 15.77 -50.44
CA CYS A 537 -66.89 16.13 -51.84
C CYS A 537 -68.24 16.82 -52.11
N PHE A 538 -68.22 17.85 -52.98
CA PHE A 538 -69.40 18.58 -53.43
C PHE A 538 -70.27 19.14 -52.28
N ASN A 539 -69.68 19.89 -51.37
CA ASN A 539 -70.37 20.50 -50.21
C ASN A 539 -71.07 19.46 -49.33
N GLY A 540 -70.43 18.29 -49.11
CA GLY A 540 -70.95 17.22 -48.25
C GLY A 540 -71.98 16.30 -48.91
N ALA A 541 -72.18 16.43 -50.23
CA ALA A 541 -73.05 15.53 -50.97
C ALA A 541 -72.43 14.13 -51.11
N ALA A 542 -71.10 13.99 -51.09
CA ALA A 542 -70.43 12.71 -50.96
C ALA A 542 -69.33 12.78 -49.89
N ASN A 543 -69.36 11.86 -48.92
CA ASN A 543 -68.46 11.85 -47.78
C ASN A 543 -67.70 10.53 -47.76
N TYR A 544 -66.38 10.62 -47.68
CA TYR A 544 -65.47 9.49 -47.61
C TYR A 544 -64.62 9.58 -46.36
N LYS A 545 -64.14 8.44 -45.89
CA LYS A 545 -63.17 8.34 -44.81
C LYS A 545 -61.91 7.73 -45.38
N VAL A 546 -60.81 8.48 -45.35
CA VAL A 546 -59.50 8.01 -45.81
C VAL A 546 -58.68 7.61 -44.60
N THR A 547 -58.25 6.36 -44.56
CA THR A 547 -57.39 5.80 -43.52
C THR A 547 -55.95 5.81 -44.01
N PHE A 548 -55.03 6.39 -43.24
CA PHE A 548 -53.62 6.52 -43.60
C PHE A 548 -52.68 6.23 -42.42
N SER A 549 -51.42 5.96 -42.72
CA SER A 549 -50.33 5.87 -41.73
C SER A 549 -49.14 6.72 -42.16
N VAL A 550 -48.43 7.30 -41.19
CA VAL A 550 -47.15 7.97 -41.43
C VAL A 550 -46.04 6.94 -41.33
N THR A 551 -45.34 6.70 -42.44
CA THR A 551 -44.37 5.61 -42.53
C THR A 551 -42.97 6.10 -42.13
N ALA A 552 -42.57 7.29 -42.59
CA ALA A 552 -41.28 7.88 -42.26
C ALA A 552 -41.27 9.40 -42.53
N VAL A 553 -40.21 10.07 -42.07
CA VAL A 553 -39.83 11.40 -42.58
C VAL A 553 -39.00 11.19 -43.85
N ASP A 554 -39.26 11.97 -44.90
CA ASP A 554 -38.47 11.94 -46.13
C ASP A 554 -37.03 12.40 -45.83
N PRO A 555 -36.01 11.55 -46.07
CA PRO A 555 -34.61 11.90 -45.80
C PRO A 555 -34.16 13.19 -46.47
N LEU A 556 -34.67 13.50 -47.67
CA LEU A 556 -34.30 14.71 -48.42
C LEU A 556 -35.03 15.97 -47.94
N LYS A 557 -36.04 15.82 -47.09
CA LYS A 557 -36.90 16.91 -46.61
C LYS A 557 -37.00 16.94 -45.09
N TRP A 558 -36.02 16.36 -44.40
CA TRP A 558 -35.94 16.40 -42.96
C TRP A 558 -35.99 17.82 -42.40
N SER A 559 -35.24 18.74 -43.01
CA SER A 559 -35.23 20.15 -42.64
C SER A 559 -36.60 20.82 -42.83
N LEU A 560 -37.41 20.38 -43.79
CA LEU A 560 -38.77 20.87 -43.97
C LEU A 560 -39.70 20.39 -42.85
N PHE A 561 -39.54 19.15 -42.39
CA PHE A 561 -40.30 18.59 -41.27
C PHE A 561 -39.91 19.27 -39.95
N ALA A 562 -38.61 19.33 -39.64
CA ALA A 562 -38.10 19.88 -38.39
C ALA A 562 -38.41 21.39 -38.22
N ASN A 563 -38.27 22.20 -39.28
CA ASN A 563 -38.56 23.64 -39.23
C ASN A 563 -40.03 23.99 -38.97
N ARG A 564 -40.95 23.03 -39.06
CA ARG A 564 -42.37 23.28 -38.81
C ARG A 564 -42.70 23.37 -37.32
N ASN A 565 -41.79 22.93 -36.43
CA ASN A 565 -41.92 23.03 -34.97
C ASN A 565 -43.31 22.59 -34.46
N TYR A 566 -43.76 21.40 -34.87
CA TYR A 566 -45.01 20.84 -34.35
C TYR A 566 -44.86 20.57 -32.85
N SER A 567 -45.88 20.92 -32.06
CA SER A 567 -45.82 20.71 -30.60
C SER A 567 -46.07 19.25 -30.19
N ASP A 568 -46.78 18.49 -31.03
CA ASP A 568 -47.18 17.11 -30.77
C ASP A 568 -47.56 16.38 -32.07
N ALA A 569 -47.70 15.06 -31.98
CA ALA A 569 -48.03 14.21 -33.11
C ALA A 569 -49.43 14.48 -33.68
N GLU A 570 -50.38 14.93 -32.88
CA GLU A 570 -51.76 15.18 -33.31
C GLU A 570 -51.84 16.38 -34.26
N GLN A 571 -51.06 17.43 -34.02
CA GLN A 571 -50.95 18.54 -34.97
C GLN A 571 -50.41 18.11 -36.33
N VAL A 572 -49.41 17.23 -36.34
CA VAL A 572 -48.84 16.70 -37.58
C VAL A 572 -49.88 15.85 -38.31
N LYS A 573 -50.56 14.94 -37.60
CA LYS A 573 -51.62 14.09 -38.17
C LYS A 573 -52.76 14.92 -38.74
N ALA A 574 -53.19 15.97 -38.04
CA ALA A 574 -54.19 16.91 -38.53
C ALA A 574 -53.72 17.66 -39.78
N ALA A 575 -52.45 18.08 -39.82
CA ALA A 575 -51.87 18.73 -41.00
C ALA A 575 -51.79 17.77 -42.21
N VAL A 576 -51.42 16.51 -42.00
CA VAL A 576 -51.42 15.47 -43.03
C VAL A 576 -52.85 15.22 -43.53
N GLY A 577 -53.80 15.00 -42.61
CA GLY A 577 -55.21 14.80 -42.93
C GLY A 577 -55.77 15.96 -43.75
N GLU A 578 -55.51 17.20 -43.34
CA GLU A 578 -55.96 18.38 -44.07
C GLU A 578 -55.37 18.47 -45.48
N ARG A 579 -54.12 18.01 -45.68
CA ARG A 579 -53.52 17.94 -47.03
C ARG A 579 -54.17 16.87 -47.89
N ILE A 580 -54.45 15.69 -47.33
CA ILE A 580 -55.17 14.62 -48.02
C ILE A 580 -56.54 15.14 -48.45
N ARG A 581 -57.26 15.77 -47.52
CA ARG A 581 -58.59 16.35 -47.73
C ARG A 581 -58.58 17.40 -48.84
N ILE A 582 -57.78 18.45 -48.70
CA ILE A 582 -57.68 19.55 -49.67
C ILE A 582 -57.28 19.04 -51.07
N HIS A 583 -56.30 18.12 -51.15
CA HIS A 583 -55.82 17.62 -52.44
C HIS A 583 -56.91 16.81 -53.14
N THR A 584 -57.54 15.88 -52.42
CA THR A 584 -58.60 15.01 -52.95
C THR A 584 -59.82 15.83 -53.38
N GLU A 585 -60.30 16.74 -52.53
CA GLU A 585 -61.46 17.61 -52.85
C GLU A 585 -61.20 18.48 -54.10
N ASN A 586 -60.01 19.08 -54.20
CA ASN A 586 -59.67 19.94 -55.32
C ASN A 586 -59.55 19.16 -56.63
N LEU A 587 -58.92 17.98 -56.62
CA LEU A 587 -58.80 17.16 -57.83
C LEU A 587 -60.16 16.65 -58.30
N ILE A 588 -61.05 16.26 -57.38
CA ILE A 588 -62.42 15.86 -57.71
C ILE A 588 -63.17 17.03 -58.34
N ARG A 589 -63.08 18.22 -57.75
CA ARG A 589 -63.73 19.43 -58.28
C ARG A 589 -63.23 19.80 -59.69
N LEU A 590 -61.96 19.55 -59.99
CA LEU A 590 -61.36 19.85 -61.29
C LEU A 590 -61.68 18.82 -62.37
N HIS A 591 -61.79 17.53 -62.01
CA HIS A 591 -61.98 16.45 -62.97
C HIS A 591 -63.45 16.13 -63.27
N VAL A 592 -64.37 16.51 -62.39
CA VAL A 592 -65.79 16.22 -62.57
C VAL A 592 -66.52 17.47 -63.08
N LYS A 593 -66.45 17.70 -64.40
CA LYS A 593 -67.24 18.77 -65.07
C LYS A 593 -68.72 18.42 -65.22
N ASP A 594 -69.05 17.13 -65.34
CA ASP A 594 -70.42 16.61 -65.49
C ASP A 594 -70.74 15.60 -64.38
N VAL A 595 -70.96 16.14 -63.18
CA VAL A 595 -71.25 15.40 -61.93
C VAL A 595 -72.46 14.45 -62.08
N ALA A 596 -73.38 14.75 -63.00
CA ALA A 596 -74.64 14.04 -63.20
C ALA A 596 -74.51 12.62 -63.77
N LEU A 597 -73.37 12.26 -64.36
CA LEU A 597 -73.19 11.01 -65.12
C LEU A 597 -72.28 9.98 -64.42
N LEU A 598 -71.73 10.30 -63.25
CA LEU A 598 -70.85 9.39 -62.53
C LEU A 598 -71.65 8.45 -61.64
N SER A 599 -71.52 7.14 -61.88
CA SER A 599 -72.01 6.12 -60.96
C SER A 599 -71.24 6.14 -59.64
N ASP A 600 -71.86 5.65 -58.56
CA ASP A 600 -71.22 5.53 -57.24
C ASP A 600 -69.86 4.82 -57.30
N ALA A 601 -69.77 3.74 -58.08
CA ALA A 601 -68.54 2.97 -58.25
C ALA A 601 -67.40 3.80 -58.88
N ARG A 602 -67.73 4.66 -59.85
CA ARG A 602 -66.73 5.50 -60.54
C ARG A 602 -66.30 6.68 -59.68
N MET A 603 -67.20 7.21 -58.86
CA MET A 603 -66.88 8.23 -57.85
C MET A 603 -65.93 7.67 -56.79
N TYR A 604 -66.22 6.48 -56.27
CA TYR A 604 -65.33 5.77 -55.34
C TYR A 604 -63.94 5.57 -55.94
N GLU A 605 -63.84 5.05 -57.17
CA GLU A 605 -62.55 4.82 -57.85
C GLU A 605 -61.72 6.10 -57.99
N LEU A 606 -62.35 7.22 -58.34
CA LEU A 606 -61.68 8.52 -58.45
C LEU A 606 -61.18 9.03 -57.10
N VAL A 607 -62.00 8.93 -56.05
CA VAL A 607 -61.60 9.36 -54.70
C VAL A 607 -60.45 8.52 -54.19
N SER A 608 -60.54 7.19 -54.32
CA SER A 608 -59.47 6.27 -53.91
C SER A 608 -58.16 6.53 -54.65
N ARG A 609 -58.23 6.78 -55.96
CA ARG A 609 -57.05 7.13 -56.75
C ARG A 609 -56.43 8.45 -56.32
N PHE A 610 -57.23 9.51 -56.18
CA PHE A 610 -56.71 10.82 -55.79
C PHE A 610 -56.20 10.85 -54.36
N ALA A 611 -56.83 10.11 -53.44
CA ALA A 611 -56.30 9.90 -52.10
C ALA A 611 -54.94 9.21 -52.17
N ALA A 612 -54.78 8.15 -52.96
CA ALA A 612 -53.49 7.46 -53.13
C ALA A 612 -52.39 8.37 -53.71
N ASP A 613 -52.73 9.31 -54.58
CA ASP A 613 -51.78 10.28 -55.16
C ASP A 613 -51.34 11.39 -54.16
N THR A 614 -51.90 11.43 -52.94
CA THR A 614 -51.59 12.47 -51.93
C THR A 614 -50.19 12.35 -51.32
N ASP A 615 -49.55 11.18 -51.35
CA ASP A 615 -48.23 10.97 -50.74
C ASP A 615 -47.21 12.00 -51.23
N GLN A 616 -47.13 12.23 -52.54
CA GLN A 616 -46.20 13.20 -53.12
C GLN A 616 -46.45 14.63 -52.59
N THR A 617 -47.72 15.01 -52.44
CA THR A 617 -48.10 16.33 -51.91
C THR A 617 -47.74 16.47 -50.44
N VAL A 618 -48.00 15.44 -49.64
CA VAL A 618 -47.66 15.41 -48.21
C VAL A 618 -46.13 15.45 -48.05
N ARG A 619 -45.42 14.68 -48.85
CA ARG A 619 -43.95 14.66 -48.91
C ARG A 619 -43.39 16.04 -49.26
N ASP A 620 -43.90 16.70 -50.29
CA ASP A 620 -43.43 18.02 -50.74
C ASP A 620 -43.76 19.17 -49.78
N LYS A 621 -44.84 19.06 -49.00
CA LYS A 621 -45.30 20.16 -48.14
C LYS A 621 -44.95 20.00 -46.67
N LEU A 622 -44.89 18.76 -46.19
CA LEU A 622 -44.69 18.40 -44.79
C LEU A 622 -43.41 17.59 -44.56
N GLY A 623 -42.74 17.09 -45.62
CA GLY A 623 -41.54 16.28 -45.49
C GLY A 623 -41.81 14.87 -44.97
N LEU A 624 -43.04 14.37 -45.08
CA LEU A 624 -43.47 13.07 -44.56
C LEU A 624 -43.81 12.11 -45.68
N ILE A 625 -43.51 10.83 -45.48
CA ILE A 625 -43.93 9.73 -46.34
C ILE A 625 -45.15 9.08 -45.67
N ILE A 626 -46.23 8.97 -46.42
CA ILE A 626 -47.49 8.38 -45.93
C ILE A 626 -47.94 7.24 -46.82
N ASP A 627 -48.64 6.29 -46.22
CA ASP A 627 -49.33 5.22 -46.93
C ASP A 627 -50.84 5.37 -46.72
N ILE A 628 -51.58 5.41 -47.82
CA ILE A 628 -53.05 5.33 -47.78
C ILE A 628 -53.43 3.86 -47.72
N ILE A 629 -54.08 3.48 -46.63
CA ILE A 629 -54.42 2.09 -46.32
C ILE A 629 -55.79 1.73 -46.87
N ASP A 630 -56.78 2.59 -46.66
CA ASP A 630 -58.17 2.34 -47.06
C ASP A 630 -58.92 3.63 -47.35
N VAL A 631 -59.95 3.53 -48.19
CA VAL A 631 -60.91 4.59 -48.44
C VAL A 631 -62.30 3.98 -48.31
N GLU A 632 -63.05 4.42 -47.30
CA GLU A 632 -64.41 3.97 -46.99
C GLU A 632 -65.42 5.04 -47.44
N GLN A 633 -66.45 4.63 -48.18
CA GLN A 633 -67.53 5.53 -48.56
C GLN A 633 -68.59 5.57 -47.45
N LEU A 634 -68.80 6.74 -46.85
CA LEU A 634 -69.78 6.93 -45.78
C LEU A 634 -71.18 7.27 -46.33
N SER A 635 -71.24 8.15 -47.34
CA SER A 635 -72.50 8.52 -48.00
C SER A 635 -72.27 9.13 -49.38
N ASN A 636 -73.16 8.88 -50.34
CA ASN A 636 -73.19 9.61 -51.61
C ASN A 636 -74.63 9.96 -52.01
N LYS A 637 -74.93 11.26 -52.09
CA LYS A 637 -76.22 11.85 -52.45
C LYS A 637 -76.11 12.76 -53.68
N VAL A 638 -74.99 12.67 -54.39
CA VAL A 638 -74.68 13.53 -55.53
C VAL A 638 -75.72 13.38 -56.66
N GLY A 639 -76.19 12.16 -56.93
CA GLY A 639 -77.22 11.87 -57.94
C GLY A 639 -78.60 12.46 -57.61
N GLU A 640 -79.01 12.46 -56.33
CA GLU A 640 -80.32 12.98 -55.89
C GLU A 640 -80.39 14.51 -55.95
N THR A 641 -79.29 15.18 -55.58
CA THR A 641 -79.24 16.65 -55.46
C THR A 641 -79.21 17.34 -56.82
N PHE A 642 -78.50 16.74 -57.79
CA PHE A 642 -78.40 17.26 -59.15
C PHE A 642 -79.69 17.04 -59.97
N SER A 643 -80.33 15.87 -59.80
CA SER A 643 -81.60 15.54 -60.47
C SER A 643 -82.71 16.54 -60.11
N ARG A 644 -82.82 16.92 -58.83
CA ARG A 644 -83.81 17.91 -58.36
C ARG A 644 -83.61 19.31 -58.97
N THR A 645 -82.38 19.76 -59.11
CA THR A 645 -82.05 21.12 -59.57
C THR A 645 -82.20 21.26 -61.09
N THR A 646 -81.92 20.19 -61.84
CA THR A 646 -82.06 20.18 -63.30
C THR A 646 -83.53 20.02 -63.72
N LEU A 647 -84.30 19.19 -63.00
CA LEU A 647 -85.74 19.04 -63.22
C LEU A 647 -86.50 20.35 -62.95
N SER A 648 -86.14 21.13 -61.92
CA SER A 648 -86.81 22.40 -61.64
C SER A 648 -86.62 23.42 -62.78
N HIS A 649 -85.42 23.49 -63.36
CA HIS A 649 -85.13 24.38 -64.51
C HIS A 649 -85.91 23.98 -65.77
N ILE A 650 -86.06 22.69 -66.04
CA ILE A 650 -86.83 22.21 -67.20
C ILE A 650 -88.32 22.49 -67.00
N ILE A 651 -88.84 22.30 -65.77
CA ILE A 651 -90.23 22.64 -65.44
C ILE A 651 -90.50 24.14 -65.65
N GLU A 652 -89.60 25.01 -65.18
CA GLU A 652 -89.73 26.46 -65.38
C GLU A 652 -89.76 26.84 -66.87
N LYS A 653 -88.92 26.19 -67.68
CA LYS A 653 -88.85 26.43 -69.14
C LYS A 653 -90.10 25.93 -69.87
N ILE A 654 -90.67 24.81 -69.44
CA ILE A 654 -91.96 24.29 -69.92
C ILE A 654 -93.08 25.31 -69.64
N GLU A 655 -93.12 25.88 -68.44
CA GLU A 655 -94.12 26.89 -68.06
C GLU A 655 -94.00 28.16 -68.92
N GLN A 656 -92.78 28.63 -69.17
CA GLN A 656 -92.53 29.78 -70.04
C GLN A 656 -92.99 29.53 -71.49
N LEU A 657 -92.74 28.34 -72.04
CA LEU A 657 -93.17 27.97 -73.39
C LEU A 657 -94.70 27.88 -73.50
N GLN A 658 -95.38 27.31 -72.51
CA GLN A 658 -96.85 27.27 -72.48
C GLN A 658 -97.47 28.67 -72.47
N GLU A 659 -96.91 29.59 -71.69
CA GLU A 659 -97.39 30.97 -71.64
C GLU A 659 -97.16 31.72 -72.96
N ALA A 660 -96.02 31.47 -73.63
CA ALA A 660 -95.75 32.02 -74.95
C ALA A 660 -96.74 31.53 -76.03
N ILE A 661 -97.15 30.26 -75.96
CA ILE A 661 -98.19 29.70 -76.84
C ILE A 661 -99.53 30.40 -76.60
N ARG A 662 -99.97 30.52 -75.33
CA ARG A 662 -101.23 31.21 -74.98
C ARG A 662 -101.28 32.66 -75.46
N ARG A 663 -100.16 33.39 -75.35
CA ARG A 663 -100.06 34.76 -75.87
C ARG A 663 -100.16 34.82 -77.39
N THR A 664 -99.58 33.84 -78.08
CA THR A 664 -99.65 33.74 -79.54
C THR A 664 -101.08 33.41 -79.97
N ASP A 665 -101.77 32.52 -79.26
CA ASP A 665 -103.18 32.21 -79.48
C ASP A 665 -104.09 33.42 -79.34
N ARG A 666 -103.91 34.26 -78.30
CA ARG A 666 -104.67 35.51 -78.18
C ARG A 666 -104.46 36.44 -79.37
N LYS A 667 -103.22 36.60 -79.83
CA LYS A 667 -102.91 37.45 -80.97
C LYS A 667 -103.53 36.93 -82.28
N ILE A 668 -103.59 35.61 -82.46
CA ILE A 668 -104.30 35.00 -83.59
C ILE A 668 -105.78 35.36 -83.54
N ILE A 669 -106.42 35.20 -82.37
CA ILE A 669 -107.83 35.51 -82.18
C ILE A 669 -108.10 37.01 -82.42
N GLU A 670 -107.26 37.90 -81.88
CA GLU A 670 -107.36 39.35 -82.08
C GLU A 670 -107.22 39.74 -83.56
N ALA A 671 -106.28 39.15 -84.28
CA ALA A 671 -106.08 39.39 -85.71
C ALA A 671 -107.25 38.86 -86.57
N ILE A 672 -107.89 37.75 -86.17
CA ILE A 672 -109.08 37.22 -86.86
C ILE A 672 -110.30 38.13 -86.66
N ILE A 673 -110.47 38.73 -85.48
CA ILE A 673 -111.62 39.59 -85.15
C ILE A 673 -111.55 40.94 -85.87
N SER A 674 -110.37 41.39 -86.29
CA SER A 674 -110.16 42.74 -86.84
C SER A 674 -110.73 42.98 -88.25
N ASP A 675 -111.28 41.95 -88.93
CA ASP A 675 -111.99 41.99 -90.24
C ASP A 675 -111.42 42.97 -91.29
N ASP A 676 -110.09 43.04 -91.38
CA ASP A 676 -109.33 43.82 -92.36
C ASP A 676 -108.58 42.82 -93.24
N ASP A 677 -108.74 42.91 -94.57
CA ASP A 677 -108.19 41.93 -95.53
C ASP A 677 -106.64 41.82 -95.45
N GLU A 678 -105.95 42.79 -94.83
CA GLU A 678 -104.51 42.73 -94.53
C GLU A 678 -104.13 41.74 -93.40
N ASN A 679 -105.07 41.32 -92.53
CA ASN A 679 -104.77 40.47 -91.36
C ASN A 679 -104.61 38.97 -91.69
N SER A 680 -105.00 38.52 -92.89
CA SER A 680 -104.85 37.11 -93.30
C SER A 680 -103.38 36.64 -93.28
N TYR A 681 -102.44 37.54 -93.58
CA TYR A 681 -101.01 37.23 -93.56
C TYR A 681 -100.46 37.13 -92.13
N GLU A 682 -100.89 38.00 -91.23
CA GLU A 682 -100.43 38.03 -89.84
C GLU A 682 -100.89 36.78 -89.06
N VAL A 683 -102.12 36.32 -89.30
CA VAL A 683 -102.65 35.07 -88.72
C VAL A 683 -101.78 33.88 -89.11
N LYS A 684 -101.44 33.71 -90.39
CA LYS A 684 -100.57 32.61 -90.86
C LYS A 684 -99.18 32.66 -90.22
N LEU A 685 -98.63 33.85 -90.00
CA LEU A 685 -97.33 34.01 -89.36
C LEU A 685 -97.38 33.62 -87.88
N LEU A 686 -98.45 33.99 -87.18
CA LEU A 686 -98.65 33.64 -85.78
C LEU A 686 -98.95 32.14 -85.59
N GLU A 687 -99.70 31.51 -86.49
CA GLU A 687 -99.90 30.05 -86.49
C GLU A 687 -98.58 29.30 -86.65
N LYS A 688 -97.73 29.73 -87.60
CA LYS A 688 -96.38 29.16 -87.76
C LYS A 688 -95.53 29.33 -86.51
N LYS A 689 -95.63 30.47 -85.83
CA LYS A 689 -94.94 30.72 -84.56
C LYS A 689 -95.46 29.82 -83.44
N LYS A 690 -96.78 29.63 -83.35
CA LYS A 690 -97.42 28.70 -82.40
C LYS A 690 -96.92 27.28 -82.62
N GLU A 691 -96.83 26.83 -83.86
CA GLU A 691 -96.33 25.49 -84.20
C GLU A 691 -94.88 25.29 -83.75
N GLN A 692 -94.00 26.27 -83.98
CA GLN A 692 -92.61 26.24 -83.50
C GLN A 692 -92.51 26.16 -81.97
N LEU A 693 -93.29 26.97 -81.25
CA LEU A 693 -93.32 26.93 -79.79
C LEU A 693 -93.85 25.60 -79.25
N THR A 694 -94.85 25.02 -79.92
CA THR A 694 -95.42 23.71 -79.56
C THR A 694 -94.40 22.58 -79.76
N LYS A 695 -93.56 22.66 -80.80
CA LYS A 695 -92.48 21.70 -81.01
C LYS A 695 -91.44 21.77 -79.90
N LEU A 696 -90.98 22.98 -79.53
CA LEU A 696 -90.05 23.18 -78.43
C LEU A 696 -90.61 22.67 -77.09
N LEU A 697 -91.91 22.87 -76.84
CA LEU A 697 -92.57 22.37 -75.65
C LEU A 697 -92.57 20.83 -75.61
N LYS A 698 -92.74 20.14 -76.75
CA LYS A 698 -92.65 18.67 -76.82
C LYS A 698 -91.24 18.16 -76.52
N ASP A 699 -90.21 18.83 -77.04
CA ASP A 699 -88.82 18.45 -76.83
C ASP A 699 -88.38 18.61 -75.36
N GLU A 700 -88.82 19.70 -74.70
CA GLU A 700 -88.55 19.92 -73.27
C GLU A 700 -89.35 18.96 -72.36
N ASN A 701 -90.61 18.63 -72.71
CA ASN A 701 -91.38 17.61 -71.99
C ASN A 701 -90.74 16.22 -72.10
N LEU A 702 -90.18 15.87 -73.26
CA LEU A 702 -89.45 14.62 -73.45
C LEU A 702 -88.18 14.59 -72.58
N SER A 703 -87.49 15.74 -72.47
CA SER A 703 -86.31 15.89 -71.61
C SER A 703 -86.65 15.76 -70.12
N ALA A 704 -87.78 16.33 -69.67
CA ALA A 704 -88.29 16.17 -68.32
C ALA A 704 -88.65 14.71 -68.00
N PHE A 705 -89.29 14.00 -68.93
CA PHE A 705 -89.69 12.61 -68.80
C PHE A 705 -88.48 11.64 -68.72
N MET A 706 -87.45 11.88 -69.54
CA MET A 706 -86.22 11.08 -69.48
C MET A 706 -85.48 11.25 -68.15
N LEU A 707 -85.56 12.44 -67.54
CA LEU A 707 -84.97 12.71 -66.23
C LEU A 707 -85.81 12.18 -65.06
N SER A 708 -87.15 12.17 -65.16
CA SER A 708 -88.01 11.63 -64.11
C SER A 708 -87.88 10.11 -63.97
N ASN A 709 -87.79 9.38 -65.09
CA ASN A 709 -87.64 7.92 -65.11
C ASN A 709 -86.30 7.43 -64.51
N ASN A 710 -85.26 8.25 -64.55
CA ASN A 710 -83.98 7.94 -63.90
C ASN A 710 -83.96 8.26 -62.39
N SER A 711 -84.98 8.99 -61.89
CA SER A 711 -85.02 9.48 -60.50
C SER A 711 -85.91 8.68 -59.54
N GLY A 712 -86.57 7.60 -60.01
CA GLY A 712 -87.18 6.58 -59.15
C GLY A 712 -88.26 7.07 -58.17
N GLY A 713 -89.04 8.11 -58.51
CA GLY A 713 -90.00 8.74 -57.61
C GLY A 713 -91.49 8.51 -57.93
N GLU A 714 -92.11 7.45 -57.40
CA GLU A 714 -93.55 7.14 -57.49
C GLU A 714 -94.51 8.29 -57.09
N LYS A 715 -94.01 9.28 -56.35
CA LYS A 715 -94.79 10.43 -55.88
C LYS A 715 -95.03 11.50 -56.95
N PHE A 716 -94.26 11.49 -58.04
CA PHE A 716 -94.30 12.51 -59.09
C PHE A 716 -95.18 12.11 -60.28
N ASP A 717 -95.26 10.81 -60.60
CA ASP A 717 -96.16 10.27 -61.63
C ASP A 717 -97.63 10.65 -61.34
N LYS A 718 -98.03 10.60 -60.06
CA LYS A 718 -99.38 11.03 -59.62
C LYS A 718 -99.66 12.51 -59.84
N MET A 719 -98.63 13.36 -59.89
CA MET A 719 -98.78 14.80 -60.10
C MET A 719 -98.87 15.16 -61.59
N LEU A 720 -98.20 14.38 -62.45
CA LEU A 720 -98.30 14.47 -63.91
C LEU A 720 -99.65 13.91 -64.42
N ASP A 721 -100.14 12.80 -63.87
CA ASP A 721 -101.44 12.23 -64.25
C ASP A 721 -102.62 13.19 -63.94
N ASN A 722 -102.57 13.88 -62.80
CA ASN A 722 -103.60 14.86 -62.44
C ASN A 722 -103.60 16.12 -63.32
N LYS A 723 -102.46 16.51 -63.90
CA LYS A 723 -102.38 17.65 -64.84
C LYS A 723 -102.69 17.24 -66.28
N SER A 724 -102.34 16.01 -66.69
CA SER A 724 -102.64 15.48 -68.03
C SER A 724 -104.14 15.27 -68.23
N ASN A 725 -104.87 14.82 -67.21
CA ASN A 725 -106.34 14.67 -67.24
C ASN A 725 -107.10 16.01 -67.39
N ASN A 726 -106.48 17.13 -67.01
CA ASN A 726 -107.06 18.45 -67.15
C ASN A 726 -106.90 19.03 -68.58
N ILE A 727 -106.02 18.44 -69.39
CA ILE A 727 -105.75 18.86 -70.78
C ILE A 727 -106.63 18.08 -71.77
N SER A 728 -106.85 16.77 -71.55
CA SER A 728 -107.76 15.98 -72.39
C SER A 728 -109.23 16.41 -72.27
N SER A 729 -109.63 16.97 -71.12
CA SER A 729 -111.00 17.44 -70.87
C SER A 729 -111.34 18.80 -71.54
N GLN A 730 -110.34 19.60 -71.94
CA GLN A 730 -110.58 20.86 -72.67
C GLN A 730 -110.59 20.70 -74.20
N ILE A 731 -110.07 19.59 -74.74
CA ILE A 731 -110.03 19.31 -76.19
C ILE A 731 -111.28 18.55 -76.66
N SER A 732 -112.06 17.98 -75.75
CA SER A 732 -113.22 17.12 -76.07
C SER A 732 -114.56 17.87 -76.15
N ALA A 733 -114.58 19.20 -76.00
CA ALA A 733 -115.81 20.01 -75.87
C ALA A 733 -116.17 20.88 -77.09
N THR A 734 -115.52 20.69 -78.25
CA THR A 734 -115.75 21.50 -79.47
C THR A 734 -116.27 20.76 -80.69
N ASP A 735 -116.61 19.47 -80.62
CA ASP A 735 -117.21 18.76 -81.77
C ASP A 735 -118.43 17.93 -81.37
N THR A 736 -119.64 18.47 -81.61
CA THR A 736 -120.86 17.68 -81.93
C THR A 736 -122.03 18.55 -82.49
N ALA A 737 -122.22 18.43 -83.82
CA ALA A 737 -123.48 18.35 -84.62
C ALA A 737 -124.36 19.61 -84.89
N PRO A 738 -125.24 19.65 -85.95
CA PRO A 738 -125.64 18.62 -86.95
C PRO A 738 -125.71 19.09 -88.45
N THR A 739 -126.13 18.15 -89.32
CA THR A 739 -126.26 18.08 -90.79
C THR A 739 -127.43 18.83 -91.44
N ASP A 740 -127.32 19.11 -92.77
CA ASP A 740 -128.26 18.80 -93.89
C ASP A 740 -127.97 19.72 -95.12
N GLU A 741 -127.59 19.19 -96.31
CA GLU A 741 -128.45 18.83 -97.46
C GLU A 741 -129.41 19.98 -97.89
N THR A 742 -129.28 20.66 -99.04
CA THR A 742 -129.55 20.22 -100.43
C THR A 742 -129.37 21.48 -101.33
N GLU A 743 -128.66 21.42 -102.47
CA GLU A 743 -129.11 21.06 -103.83
C GLU A 743 -129.55 22.29 -104.69
N ASP A 744 -128.82 22.48 -105.79
CA ASP A 744 -129.09 23.10 -107.10
C ASP A 744 -130.03 24.31 -107.28
N VAL A 745 -129.57 25.28 -108.10
CA VAL A 745 -130.07 25.49 -109.49
C VAL A 745 -129.18 26.53 -110.23
N GLU A 746 -128.65 26.09 -111.38
CA GLU A 746 -128.17 26.82 -112.57
C GLU A 746 -128.94 28.14 -112.89
N LYS A 747 -128.46 29.18 -113.59
CA LYS A 747 -127.59 29.27 -114.78
C LYS A 747 -127.32 30.76 -115.09
N ILE A 748 -126.04 31.16 -115.27
CA ILE A 748 -125.39 31.84 -116.41
C ILE A 748 -123.89 31.63 -116.20
#